data_AF-A0A1Q3EJ18-F1
#
_entry.id   AF-A0A1Q3EJ18-F1
#
_cell.length_a   1.000
_cell.length_b   1.000
_cell.length_c   1.000
_cell.angle_alpha   90.00
_cell.angle_beta   90.00
_cell.angle_gamma   90.00
#
_symmetry.space_group_name_H-M   'P 1'
#
loop_
_entity.id
_entity.type
_entity.pdbx_description
1 polymer ?
#
loop_
_entity_poly.entity_id
_entity_poly.type
_entity_poly.pdbx_seq_one_letter_code
_entity_poly.pdbx_strand_id
1 'polypeptide(L)'
;MPKSNKAVALKMAYSLPSSHLGTNRKSDQLERLAQDIKKVNGKASHFVVADVSKETEVEEMVNAVSKTLGELRVMVANAGIITRSKTTIDYSADEWDKIFAVNTRGVFLSYKYAARQMIAQGNGGRILGASSLAGRKAGLEASAYCASKFAVRGLTQSAALELGKFGITVNAYAPGFTKTALNEPFWDDPDSLLRKYGLVMPSYFKLGEPEYIASLVSYLASEEAHYVTGQTISPNGGSASFCCQYRSKTNCRELHIYSFDSYSLLLKDQRVFLHGGEFHTFRLPVPGLWIDILEKVKAAGLNSISVYTHMGLLNPSRGVIDFNDWRDLQPLFDAAREVGVWITLRPGPYINAETTAGGIAHWITSEVAGTLRTNASDYREAWTPYIQAIASKIRGNEITDGGPVILLQIDNEYNLDTGETYMAQLEATYREAGIVIPFTYNDAGNQDHFINGTGAVDLHGNDYYPQRYDCADPDEWHTVVDYYDYHMQVDSSQPFYVPEMQGGSLNGWGPGSAQYSGCTLLTGPEFENVFYRQLWASNVKLVSYYMFYGGTSWGALPYGGVYTSYDYGGTISESRALTPKHPEIKLQGIFLRSSPEFYKTNRIGNSSIGLPGGSGVSDPSAVAVTFLQNPDSGAGFWIVRQNDSTSTAITSFTLDVTTVHGDVLHLPLVTSAITLSGRESKVVLTDYAYGAKSRMLYSTAQVFFSGSIDSRDVLFLYGDASQSHEFGLALSGFSSSADVFTATNGTSVGLSEAITVISFSAPFSPGLVTVFESDTQLILFADTPTASMFFAPTISSSTSIDPHKSYWSIGTNETVLIGGPYLVRSASIASDSRILNIRGDLNLTYQSNGTKIIIVGPARITSATWNGKQIDLRAASGTSQRHTPSIVLMGTIPAPNGAQVAVKVPTLSGWKFRNSLPEISKTFDDSSWTVANHTTTNIPFPMYYGDGRILYGCDYGFCENIVLWRGHFNATGLEKSVNLSINGGEAFAASVWLNGVFLNTSYGNASASSNILEETDDQFIFPKGVLLPGEDNVITILQDNMGLNETVLTLNDPKSPRGIRGFRLDCGIFSEWRVQGKIGGYSGYPDKVRGILNEGGLFGERKGWHLPGFDTTDWIGRPLSSGLPNASAGAGFFVTTFNLSVPIGLDVFMSFTFEEELGQSYRAYLFVNGWMLGKRVANLGPQFEFPVHQGILDYQGVNTVAVAVWSMESNVAISPQLNLTASSILSGGVTHIEMNNPKWSPEGRE
;
A
#
# COMPACT_ATOMS: atom_id res chain seq x y z
N MET A 1 -37.45 46.78 -16.84
CA MET A 1 -36.09 47.24 -16.52
C MET A 1 -35.29 46.01 -16.15
N PRO A 2 -34.00 45.89 -16.48
CA PRO A 2 -33.20 44.76 -15.99
C PRO A 2 -33.34 44.66 -14.46
N LYS A 3 -33.67 43.47 -13.93
CA LYS A 3 -33.94 43.27 -12.48
C LYS A 3 -32.76 43.76 -11.61
N SER A 4 -31.53 43.64 -12.10
CA SER A 4 -30.30 44.16 -11.47
C SER A 4 -30.25 45.67 -11.30
N ASN A 5 -30.61 46.46 -12.33
CA ASN A 5 -30.63 47.93 -12.23
C ASN A 5 -31.66 48.40 -11.19
N LYS A 6 -32.83 47.74 -11.15
CA LYS A 6 -33.89 48.04 -10.18
C LYS A 6 -33.44 47.70 -8.75
N ALA A 7 -32.85 46.53 -8.53
CA ALA A 7 -32.37 46.11 -7.22
C ALA A 7 -31.27 47.04 -6.68
N VAL A 8 -30.28 47.41 -7.50
CA VAL A 8 -29.23 48.37 -7.13
C VAL A 8 -29.84 49.73 -6.76
N ALA A 9 -30.73 50.27 -7.60
CA ALA A 9 -31.35 51.57 -7.35
C ALA A 9 -32.20 51.60 -6.07
N LEU A 10 -33.00 50.56 -5.81
CA LEU A 10 -33.82 50.45 -4.59
C LEU A 10 -32.97 50.22 -3.34
N LYS A 11 -31.92 49.41 -3.42
CA LYS A 11 -31.02 49.17 -2.27
C LYS A 11 -30.25 50.43 -1.91
N MET A 12 -29.75 51.17 -2.90
CA MET A 12 -29.13 52.47 -2.66
C MET A 12 -30.12 53.48 -2.07
N ALA A 13 -31.41 53.42 -2.45
CA ALA A 13 -32.46 54.27 -1.86
C ALA A 13 -32.77 53.96 -0.41
N TYR A 14 -32.65 52.69 -0.02
CA TYR A 14 -32.81 52.29 1.35
C TYR A 14 -31.61 52.67 2.22
N SER A 15 -30.39 52.53 1.69
CA SER A 15 -29.15 52.52 2.47
C SER A 15 -28.35 53.82 2.45
N LEU A 16 -28.64 54.77 1.55
CA LEU A 16 -27.87 56.02 1.44
C LEU A 16 -28.74 57.28 1.63
N PRO A 17 -28.19 58.36 2.22
CA PRO A 17 -28.91 59.60 2.47
C PRO A 17 -29.24 60.45 1.22
N SER A 18 -28.91 60.01 0.00
CA SER A 18 -28.98 60.81 -1.24
C SER A 18 -30.17 60.50 -2.19
N SER A 19 -30.37 61.36 -3.19
CA SER A 19 -31.34 61.24 -4.32
C SER A 19 -30.79 60.37 -5.47
N HIS A 20 -31.65 59.60 -6.15
CA HIS A 20 -31.22 58.56 -7.10
C HIS A 20 -31.36 58.96 -8.57
N LEU A 21 -30.35 58.58 -9.37
CA LEU A 21 -30.36 58.60 -10.83
C LEU A 21 -30.51 57.18 -11.37
N GLY A 22 -31.37 57.00 -12.37
CA GLY A 22 -31.36 55.82 -13.25
C GLY A 22 -31.49 56.20 -14.72
N THR A 23 -30.87 55.44 -15.60
CA THR A 23 -31.08 55.53 -17.04
C THR A 23 -31.55 54.19 -17.61
N ASN A 24 -32.48 54.25 -18.56
CA ASN A 24 -33.03 53.08 -19.26
C ASN A 24 -33.63 53.55 -20.60
N ARG A 25 -33.61 52.70 -21.63
CA ARG A 25 -34.14 53.01 -22.97
C ARG A 25 -35.68 53.03 -23.07
N LYS A 26 -36.41 52.88 -21.96
CA LYS A 26 -37.88 52.78 -21.91
C LYS A 26 -38.45 53.67 -20.80
N SER A 27 -39.15 54.75 -21.18
CA SER A 27 -39.74 55.78 -20.29
C SER A 27 -40.64 55.20 -19.20
N ASP A 28 -41.56 54.30 -19.56
CA ASP A 28 -42.61 53.81 -18.66
C ASP A 28 -42.05 52.98 -17.49
N GLN A 29 -40.87 52.37 -17.68
CA GLN A 29 -40.21 51.57 -16.66
C GLN A 29 -39.44 52.45 -15.65
N LEU A 30 -38.99 53.62 -16.09
CA LEU A 30 -38.32 54.60 -15.24
C LEU A 30 -39.34 55.31 -14.35
N GLU A 31 -40.53 55.63 -14.86
CA GLU A 31 -41.62 56.20 -14.06
C GLU A 31 -42.08 55.28 -12.93
N ARG A 32 -42.20 53.97 -13.19
CA ARG A 32 -42.52 52.99 -12.13
C ARG A 32 -41.41 52.89 -11.09
N LEU A 33 -40.14 52.92 -11.49
CA LEU A 33 -39.02 52.94 -10.55
C LEU A 33 -39.00 54.24 -9.72
N ALA A 34 -39.35 55.38 -10.33
CA ALA A 34 -39.50 56.67 -9.63
C ALA A 34 -40.51 56.56 -8.49
N GLN A 35 -41.67 55.94 -8.77
CA GLN A 35 -42.70 55.70 -7.77
C GLN A 35 -42.22 54.75 -6.67
N ASP A 36 -41.52 53.67 -7.03
CA ASP A 36 -40.98 52.72 -6.05
C ASP A 36 -39.91 53.37 -5.14
N ILE A 37 -39.00 54.19 -5.69
CA ILE A 37 -38.00 54.93 -4.91
C ILE A 37 -38.67 55.95 -3.99
N LYS A 38 -39.67 56.69 -4.50
CA LYS A 38 -40.44 57.65 -3.69
C LYS A 38 -41.14 56.98 -2.50
N LYS A 39 -41.65 55.75 -2.67
CA LYS A 39 -42.27 54.98 -1.59
C LYS A 39 -41.28 54.53 -0.51
N VAL A 40 -40.02 54.28 -0.88
CA VAL A 40 -39.01 53.74 0.05
C VAL A 40 -38.43 54.80 0.99
N ASN A 41 -38.16 56.01 0.51
CA ASN A 41 -37.48 57.03 1.34
C ASN A 41 -37.99 58.47 1.18
N GLY A 42 -39.05 58.71 0.41
CA GLY A 42 -39.64 60.04 0.21
C GLY A 42 -38.79 61.03 -0.59
N LYS A 43 -37.64 60.62 -1.17
CA LYS A 43 -36.68 61.53 -1.81
C LYS A 43 -36.98 61.79 -3.29
N ALA A 44 -36.48 62.93 -3.78
CA ALA A 44 -36.52 63.28 -5.19
C ALA A 44 -35.71 62.28 -6.04
N SER A 45 -36.26 61.88 -7.18
CA SER A 45 -35.58 61.07 -8.19
C SER A 45 -35.70 61.75 -9.55
N HIS A 46 -34.63 61.70 -10.34
CA HIS A 46 -34.59 62.26 -11.69
C HIS A 46 -34.07 61.20 -12.64
N PHE A 47 -34.72 61.05 -13.79
CA PHE A 47 -34.39 60.01 -14.76
C PHE A 47 -34.13 60.66 -16.11
N VAL A 48 -33.02 60.26 -16.73
CA VAL A 48 -32.64 60.70 -18.07
C VAL A 48 -32.54 59.45 -18.95
N VAL A 49 -33.13 59.51 -20.13
CA VAL A 49 -32.93 58.47 -21.14
C VAL A 49 -31.66 58.82 -21.89
N ALA A 50 -30.63 57.97 -21.78
CA ALA A 50 -29.35 58.16 -22.45
C ALA A 50 -28.80 56.83 -22.97
N ASP A 51 -28.22 56.86 -24.16
CA ASP A 51 -27.45 55.76 -24.73
C ASP A 51 -25.97 55.89 -24.36
N VAL A 52 -25.48 55.03 -23.46
CA VAL A 52 -24.13 55.13 -22.91
C VAL A 52 -23.02 54.97 -23.96
N SER A 53 -23.31 54.42 -25.14
CA SER A 53 -22.33 54.37 -26.23
C SER A 53 -22.12 55.73 -26.93
N LYS A 54 -22.93 56.75 -26.61
CA LYS A 54 -22.83 58.10 -27.17
C LYS A 54 -22.39 59.10 -26.11
N GLU A 55 -21.25 59.73 -26.36
CA GLU A 55 -20.60 60.63 -25.41
C GLU A 55 -21.45 61.83 -24.99
N THR A 56 -22.09 62.50 -25.96
CA THR A 56 -22.94 63.67 -25.71
C THR A 56 -24.12 63.34 -24.78
N GLU A 57 -24.75 62.18 -24.97
CA GLU A 57 -25.88 61.75 -24.14
C GLU A 57 -25.44 61.40 -22.70
N VAL A 58 -24.22 60.88 -22.51
CA VAL A 58 -23.66 60.60 -21.17
C VAL A 58 -23.31 61.91 -20.44
N GLU A 59 -22.74 62.88 -21.15
CA GLU A 59 -22.44 64.21 -20.62
C GLU A 59 -23.70 64.96 -20.20
N GLU A 60 -24.70 65.02 -21.09
CA GLU A 60 -26.01 65.62 -20.81
C GLU A 60 -26.71 64.94 -19.63
N MET A 61 -26.63 63.61 -19.55
CA MET A 61 -27.16 62.84 -18.42
C MET A 61 -26.53 63.27 -17.10
N VAL A 62 -25.20 63.35 -17.00
CA VAL A 62 -24.54 63.78 -15.76
C VAL A 62 -24.90 65.22 -15.42
N ASN A 63 -24.90 66.12 -16.41
CA ASN A 63 -25.21 67.54 -16.21
C ASN A 63 -26.66 67.79 -15.76
N ALA A 64 -27.64 67.15 -16.41
CA ALA A 64 -29.06 67.29 -16.08
C ALA A 64 -29.35 66.82 -14.65
N VAL A 65 -28.66 65.77 -14.22
CA VAL A 65 -28.84 65.17 -12.91
C VAL A 65 -28.23 66.03 -11.83
N SER A 66 -27.00 66.50 -12.02
CA SER A 66 -26.39 67.41 -11.06
C SER A 66 -27.16 68.72 -10.94
N LYS A 67 -27.71 69.23 -12.06
CA LYS A 67 -28.58 70.41 -12.03
C LYS A 67 -29.89 70.19 -11.25
N THR A 68 -30.49 69.00 -11.35
CA THR A 68 -31.83 68.74 -10.78
C THR A 68 -31.77 68.20 -9.35
N LEU A 69 -30.81 67.32 -9.06
CA LEU A 69 -30.69 66.61 -7.79
C LEU A 69 -29.57 67.17 -6.88
N GLY A 70 -28.76 68.12 -7.38
CA GLY A 70 -27.65 68.70 -6.63
C GLY A 70 -26.34 67.92 -6.82
N GLU A 71 -25.62 67.64 -5.73
CA GLU A 71 -24.28 67.04 -5.84
C GLU A 71 -24.30 65.57 -6.31
N LEU A 72 -23.44 65.24 -7.28
CA LEU A 72 -23.17 63.86 -7.68
C LEU A 72 -22.17 63.21 -6.70
N ARG A 73 -22.63 62.27 -5.87
CA ARG A 73 -21.78 61.55 -4.90
C ARG A 73 -21.41 60.13 -5.32
N VAL A 74 -22.26 59.46 -6.10
CA VAL A 74 -22.03 58.07 -6.55
C VAL A 74 -22.41 57.93 -8.03
N MET A 75 -21.54 57.29 -8.81
CA MET A 75 -21.81 56.86 -10.19
C MET A 75 -21.72 55.34 -10.28
N VAL A 76 -22.76 54.68 -10.80
CA VAL A 76 -22.76 53.24 -11.06
C VAL A 76 -22.91 52.99 -12.56
N ALA A 77 -21.82 52.66 -13.24
CA ALA A 77 -21.79 52.31 -14.65
C ALA A 77 -22.17 50.83 -14.85
N ASN A 78 -23.49 50.54 -14.79
CA ASN A 78 -24.01 49.16 -14.86
C ASN A 78 -24.49 48.71 -16.25
N ALA A 79 -24.39 49.55 -17.28
CA ALA A 79 -24.81 49.18 -18.63
C ALA A 79 -23.94 48.05 -19.19
N GLY A 80 -24.56 47.05 -19.79
CA GLY A 80 -23.84 45.98 -20.48
C GLY A 80 -24.72 45.14 -21.39
N ILE A 81 -24.11 44.63 -22.47
CA ILE A 81 -24.73 43.72 -23.43
C ILE A 81 -23.82 42.51 -23.68
N ILE A 82 -24.45 41.41 -24.07
CA ILE A 82 -23.82 40.22 -24.67
C ILE A 82 -24.60 39.89 -25.94
N THR A 83 -23.93 39.36 -26.97
CA THR A 83 -24.60 38.77 -28.13
C THR A 83 -24.79 37.27 -27.90
N ARG A 84 -25.37 36.54 -28.87
CA ARG A 84 -25.50 35.06 -28.77
C ARG A 84 -24.11 34.42 -28.61
N SER A 85 -24.03 33.29 -27.91
CA SER A 85 -22.79 32.51 -27.79
C SER A 85 -22.24 32.17 -29.17
N LYS A 86 -20.97 32.51 -29.41
CA LYS A 86 -20.25 32.38 -30.69
C LYS A 86 -18.78 32.09 -30.44
N THR A 87 -18.15 31.23 -31.22
CA THR A 87 -16.70 31.04 -31.13
C THR A 87 -15.97 32.31 -31.61
N THR A 88 -14.67 32.44 -31.30
CA THR A 88 -13.91 33.66 -31.67
C THR A 88 -13.91 33.92 -33.18
N ILE A 89 -13.95 32.87 -34.02
CA ILE A 89 -13.93 33.01 -35.48
C ILE A 89 -15.28 33.45 -36.07
N ASP A 90 -16.37 33.41 -35.28
CA ASP A 90 -17.74 33.70 -35.73
C ASP A 90 -18.23 35.12 -35.39
N TYR A 91 -17.41 35.92 -34.69
CA TYR A 91 -17.73 37.31 -34.38
C TYR A 91 -17.45 38.20 -35.59
N SER A 92 -18.42 39.04 -35.99
CA SER A 92 -18.13 40.14 -36.91
C SER A 92 -17.50 41.32 -36.18
N ALA A 93 -16.75 42.15 -36.91
CA ALA A 93 -16.20 43.39 -36.37
C ALA A 93 -17.30 44.31 -35.82
N ASP A 94 -18.44 44.44 -36.51
CA ASP A 94 -19.58 45.25 -36.06
C ASP A 94 -20.17 44.76 -34.72
N GLU A 95 -20.25 43.44 -34.52
CA GLU A 95 -20.72 42.86 -33.26
C GLU A 95 -19.72 43.10 -32.12
N TRP A 96 -18.42 42.95 -32.40
CA TRP A 96 -17.35 43.25 -31.47
C TRP A 96 -17.37 44.72 -31.04
N ASP A 97 -17.41 45.63 -32.01
CA ASP A 97 -17.44 47.07 -31.81
C ASP A 97 -18.67 47.51 -31.03
N LYS A 98 -19.83 46.90 -31.32
CA LYS A 98 -21.06 47.16 -30.57
C LYS A 98 -20.94 46.75 -29.11
N ILE A 99 -20.34 45.60 -28.81
CA ILE A 99 -20.11 45.13 -27.43
C ILE A 99 -19.16 46.09 -26.70
N PHE A 100 -18.02 46.45 -27.32
CA PHE A 100 -17.05 47.37 -26.74
C PHE A 100 -17.59 48.79 -26.58
N ALA A 101 -18.41 49.27 -27.51
CA ALA A 101 -19.04 50.60 -27.44
C ALA A 101 -19.93 50.75 -26.20
N VAL A 102 -20.60 49.68 -25.76
CA VAL A 102 -21.45 49.70 -24.56
C VAL A 102 -20.68 49.28 -23.30
N ASN A 103 -20.03 48.12 -23.32
CA ASN A 103 -19.44 47.50 -22.12
C ASN A 103 -18.15 48.18 -21.66
N THR A 104 -17.42 48.83 -22.57
CA THR A 104 -16.12 49.43 -22.29
C THR A 104 -16.16 50.94 -22.46
N ARG A 105 -16.49 51.43 -23.67
CA ARG A 105 -16.57 52.89 -23.93
C ARG A 105 -17.66 53.53 -23.07
N GLY A 106 -18.83 52.91 -22.92
CA GLY A 106 -19.89 53.44 -22.06
C GLY A 106 -19.49 53.54 -20.57
N VAL A 107 -18.71 52.58 -20.06
CA VAL A 107 -18.16 52.63 -18.69
C VAL A 107 -17.11 53.73 -18.57
N PHE A 108 -16.22 53.86 -19.56
CA PHE A 108 -15.23 54.94 -19.61
C PHE A 108 -15.88 56.33 -19.63
N LEU A 109 -16.88 56.56 -20.49
CA LEU A 109 -17.59 57.83 -20.56
C LEU A 109 -18.29 58.15 -19.24
N SER A 110 -18.92 57.14 -18.63
CA SER A 110 -19.54 57.24 -17.32
C SER A 110 -18.54 57.66 -16.24
N TYR A 111 -17.35 57.06 -16.22
CA TYR A 111 -16.28 57.41 -15.28
C TYR A 111 -15.79 58.84 -15.53
N LYS A 112 -15.51 59.19 -16.79
CA LYS A 112 -14.97 60.49 -17.21
C LYS A 112 -15.87 61.65 -16.77
N TYR A 113 -17.16 61.61 -17.09
CA TYR A 113 -18.06 62.73 -16.80
C TYR A 113 -18.47 62.78 -15.33
N ALA A 114 -18.65 61.64 -14.67
CA ALA A 114 -18.87 61.62 -13.22
C ALA A 114 -17.65 62.17 -12.46
N ALA A 115 -16.43 61.76 -12.83
CA ALA A 115 -15.21 62.28 -12.23
C ALA A 115 -15.05 63.78 -12.45
N ARG A 116 -15.29 64.29 -13.66
CA ARG A 116 -15.27 65.74 -13.94
C ARG A 116 -16.22 66.51 -13.02
N GLN A 117 -17.46 66.02 -12.89
CA GLN A 117 -18.46 66.63 -12.02
C GLN A 117 -18.08 66.56 -10.54
N MET A 118 -17.60 65.40 -10.05
CA MET A 118 -17.15 65.20 -8.67
C MET A 118 -15.93 66.07 -8.32
N ILE A 119 -14.98 66.21 -9.24
CA ILE A 119 -13.82 67.10 -9.09
C ILE A 119 -14.27 68.56 -9.02
N ALA A 120 -15.17 69.00 -9.91
CA ALA A 120 -15.71 70.36 -9.89
C ALA A 120 -16.47 70.68 -8.59
N GLN A 121 -17.12 69.68 -7.97
CA GLN A 121 -17.81 69.80 -6.69
C GLN A 121 -16.85 69.82 -5.47
N GLY A 122 -15.64 69.26 -5.59
CA GLY A 122 -14.60 69.28 -4.55
C GLY A 122 -14.82 68.36 -3.33
N ASN A 123 -15.92 67.60 -3.28
CA ASN A 123 -16.32 66.84 -2.09
C ASN A 123 -16.07 65.32 -2.19
N GLY A 124 -15.21 64.87 -3.12
CA GLY A 124 -14.94 63.46 -3.37
C GLY A 124 -16.11 62.69 -3.99
N GLY A 125 -16.04 61.35 -3.99
CA GLY A 125 -17.12 60.53 -4.53
C GLY A 125 -16.82 59.03 -4.65
N ARG A 126 -17.75 58.29 -5.28
CA ARG A 126 -17.67 56.86 -5.56
C ARG A 126 -18.00 56.57 -7.01
N ILE A 127 -17.13 55.85 -7.72
CA ILE A 127 -17.38 55.41 -9.09
C ILE A 127 -17.30 53.88 -9.13
N LEU A 128 -18.37 53.23 -9.59
CA LEU A 128 -18.53 51.78 -9.59
C LEU A 128 -18.80 51.25 -11.00
N GLY A 129 -17.98 50.34 -11.51
CA GLY A 129 -18.14 49.70 -12.82
C GLY A 129 -18.64 48.27 -12.75
N ALA A 130 -19.57 47.90 -13.63
CA ALA A 130 -20.02 46.53 -13.77
C ALA A 130 -19.09 45.72 -14.68
N SER A 131 -18.19 44.95 -14.07
CA SER A 131 -17.45 43.88 -14.76
C SER A 131 -18.32 42.61 -14.80
N SER A 132 -17.71 41.42 -14.74
CA SER A 132 -18.36 40.11 -14.69
C SER A 132 -17.37 39.08 -14.18
N LEU A 133 -17.83 37.92 -13.69
CA LEU A 133 -16.96 36.74 -13.58
C LEU A 133 -16.19 36.48 -14.89
N ALA A 134 -16.83 36.72 -16.04
CA ALA A 134 -16.21 36.65 -17.37
C ALA A 134 -15.06 37.65 -17.60
N GLY A 135 -14.96 38.69 -16.76
CA GLY A 135 -13.84 39.64 -16.73
C GLY A 135 -12.68 39.20 -15.82
N ARG A 136 -12.85 38.10 -15.07
CA ARG A 136 -11.81 37.48 -14.22
C ARG A 136 -11.31 36.15 -14.79
N LYS A 137 -12.21 35.33 -15.32
CA LYS A 137 -11.91 34.09 -16.05
C LYS A 137 -12.67 34.11 -17.37
N ALA A 138 -11.96 33.93 -18.48
CA ALA A 138 -12.59 33.86 -19.79
C ALA A 138 -13.44 32.59 -19.91
N GLY A 139 -14.45 32.64 -20.78
CA GLY A 139 -15.37 31.53 -21.01
C GLY A 139 -15.49 31.19 -22.49
N LEU A 140 -15.81 29.92 -22.80
CA LEU A 140 -16.02 29.48 -24.18
C LEU A 140 -17.17 30.26 -24.83
N GLU A 141 -17.04 30.48 -26.13
CA GLU A 141 -18.05 31.12 -26.98
C GLU A 141 -18.49 32.55 -26.54
N ALA A 142 -17.64 33.28 -25.84
CA ALA A 142 -17.94 34.63 -25.32
C ALA A 142 -16.75 35.60 -25.40
N SER A 143 -15.81 35.40 -26.34
CA SER A 143 -14.53 36.11 -26.39
C SER A 143 -14.66 37.64 -26.39
N ALA A 144 -15.54 38.22 -27.21
CA ALA A 144 -15.80 39.67 -27.24
C ALA A 144 -16.33 40.21 -25.90
N TYR A 145 -17.24 39.47 -25.26
CA TYR A 145 -17.79 39.83 -23.96
C TYR A 145 -16.75 39.74 -22.85
N CYS A 146 -16.00 38.62 -22.77
CA CYS A 146 -14.90 38.44 -21.84
C CYS A 146 -13.88 39.57 -21.98
N ALA A 147 -13.37 39.82 -23.19
CA ALA A 147 -12.42 40.89 -23.45
C ALA A 147 -12.94 42.26 -22.98
N SER A 148 -14.20 42.59 -23.28
CA SER A 148 -14.81 43.86 -22.85
C SER A 148 -14.90 43.98 -21.31
N LYS A 149 -15.13 42.89 -20.59
CA LYS A 149 -15.25 42.87 -19.12
C LYS A 149 -13.90 42.81 -18.40
N PHE A 150 -12.87 42.24 -19.02
CA PHE A 150 -11.47 42.39 -18.58
C PHE A 150 -11.03 43.87 -18.71
N ALA A 151 -11.39 44.55 -19.80
CA ALA A 151 -11.06 45.97 -20.01
C ALA A 151 -11.62 46.89 -18.90
N VAL A 152 -12.83 46.60 -18.39
CA VAL A 152 -13.42 47.36 -17.26
C VAL A 152 -12.54 47.30 -16.01
N ARG A 153 -11.85 46.19 -15.75
CA ARG A 153 -10.97 46.04 -14.57
C ARG A 153 -9.73 46.91 -14.70
N GLY A 154 -9.07 46.86 -15.85
CA GLY A 154 -7.91 47.72 -16.14
C GLY A 154 -8.27 49.20 -16.07
N LEU A 155 -9.40 49.59 -16.67
CA LEU A 155 -9.92 50.96 -16.59
C LEU A 155 -10.18 51.41 -15.14
N THR A 156 -10.75 50.53 -14.32
CA THR A 156 -11.04 50.80 -12.90
C THR A 156 -9.77 51.02 -12.10
N GLN A 157 -8.74 50.20 -12.32
CA GLN A 157 -7.45 50.36 -11.64
C GLN A 157 -6.76 51.68 -12.02
N SER A 158 -6.74 52.04 -13.31
CA SER A 158 -6.17 53.31 -13.76
C SER A 158 -6.91 54.50 -13.15
N ALA A 159 -8.24 54.53 -13.26
CA ALA A 159 -9.05 55.62 -12.73
C ALA A 159 -8.94 55.75 -11.21
N ALA A 160 -8.78 54.66 -10.46
CA ALA A 160 -8.56 54.69 -9.02
C ALA A 160 -7.25 55.41 -8.65
N LEU A 161 -6.17 55.12 -9.38
CA LEU A 161 -4.86 55.75 -9.19
C LEU A 161 -4.91 57.25 -9.52
N GLU A 162 -5.62 57.62 -10.59
CA GLU A 162 -5.71 59.00 -11.06
C GLU A 162 -6.61 59.89 -10.17
N LEU A 163 -7.73 59.34 -9.69
CA LEU A 163 -8.78 60.09 -9.02
C LEU A 163 -8.69 60.08 -7.49
N GLY A 164 -7.88 59.19 -6.92
CA GLY A 164 -7.72 59.06 -5.46
C GLY A 164 -7.32 60.37 -4.76
N LYS A 165 -6.48 61.19 -5.41
CA LYS A 165 -6.07 62.52 -4.89
C LYS A 165 -7.21 63.51 -4.71
N PHE A 166 -8.37 63.27 -5.32
CA PHE A 166 -9.58 64.08 -5.17
C PHE A 166 -10.58 63.49 -4.17
N GLY A 167 -10.20 62.45 -3.42
CA GLY A 167 -11.11 61.75 -2.50
C GLY A 167 -12.18 60.91 -3.21
N ILE A 168 -11.93 60.52 -4.47
CA ILE A 168 -12.83 59.68 -5.27
C ILE A 168 -12.29 58.25 -5.27
N THR A 169 -13.08 57.28 -4.79
CA THR A 169 -12.74 55.86 -4.94
C THR A 169 -13.38 55.28 -6.19
N VAL A 170 -12.65 54.39 -6.87
CA VAL A 170 -13.09 53.75 -8.11
C VAL A 170 -12.95 52.25 -7.97
N ASN A 171 -14.07 51.51 -8.04
CA ASN A 171 -14.07 50.05 -7.93
C ASN A 171 -14.92 49.42 -9.03
N ALA A 172 -14.74 48.12 -9.23
CA ALA A 172 -15.59 47.30 -10.07
C ALA A 172 -16.21 46.17 -9.25
N TYR A 173 -17.38 45.71 -9.67
CA TYR A 173 -17.96 44.47 -9.18
C TYR A 173 -18.09 43.48 -10.32
N ALA A 174 -17.77 42.22 -10.04
CA ALA A 174 -17.74 41.12 -10.99
C ALA A 174 -18.68 40.00 -10.51
N PRO A 175 -20.01 40.15 -10.77
CA PRO A 175 -21.01 39.17 -10.38
C PRO A 175 -20.74 37.79 -10.95
N GLY A 176 -21.04 36.75 -10.16
CA GLY A 176 -21.28 35.40 -10.68
C GLY A 176 -22.61 35.29 -11.44
N PHE A 177 -23.00 34.07 -11.78
CA PHE A 177 -24.27 33.82 -12.47
C PHE A 177 -25.46 34.32 -11.63
N THR A 178 -26.10 35.39 -12.10
CA THR A 178 -27.17 36.11 -11.39
C THR A 178 -28.45 36.10 -12.22
N LYS A 179 -29.63 35.97 -11.61
CA LYS A 179 -30.95 35.97 -12.29
C LYS A 179 -31.29 37.32 -12.91
N THR A 180 -30.70 37.59 -14.07
CA THR A 180 -30.91 38.81 -14.86
C THR A 180 -31.40 38.44 -16.26
N ALA A 181 -31.96 39.41 -17.00
CA ALA A 181 -32.40 39.20 -18.39
C ALA A 181 -31.25 38.71 -19.31
N LEU A 182 -29.99 39.01 -18.95
CA LEU A 182 -28.81 38.51 -19.64
C LEU A 182 -28.65 36.98 -19.54
N ASN A 183 -29.13 36.39 -18.45
CA ASN A 183 -28.99 34.97 -18.13
C ASN A 183 -30.34 34.22 -18.19
N GLU A 184 -31.40 34.85 -18.71
CA GLU A 184 -32.77 34.29 -18.78
C GLU A 184 -32.86 32.95 -19.51
N PRO A 185 -32.13 32.71 -20.63
CA PRO A 185 -32.13 31.40 -21.28
C PRO A 185 -31.56 30.24 -20.45
N PHE A 186 -31.03 30.52 -19.26
CA PHE A 186 -30.28 29.56 -18.45
C PHE A 186 -30.84 29.39 -17.03
N TRP A 187 -32.05 29.87 -16.76
CA TRP A 187 -32.67 29.74 -15.44
C TRP A 187 -33.10 28.29 -15.13
N ASP A 188 -33.45 27.52 -16.16
CA ASP A 188 -34.02 26.17 -16.02
C ASP A 188 -32.99 25.03 -16.07
N ASP A 189 -31.76 25.30 -16.56
CA ASP A 189 -30.64 24.34 -16.58
C ASP A 189 -29.29 25.04 -16.33
N PRO A 190 -28.95 25.34 -15.06
CA PRO A 190 -27.68 25.95 -14.69
C PRO A 190 -26.48 25.04 -15.00
N ASP A 191 -26.65 23.72 -15.01
CA ASP A 191 -25.58 22.72 -15.17
C ASP A 191 -25.05 22.67 -16.60
N SER A 192 -25.91 22.86 -17.60
CA SER A 192 -25.52 23.01 -19.01
C SER A 192 -24.58 24.21 -19.23
N LEU A 193 -24.85 25.33 -18.56
CA LEU A 193 -23.98 26.50 -18.55
C LEU A 193 -22.60 26.21 -17.95
N LEU A 194 -22.57 25.44 -16.85
CA LEU A 194 -21.35 25.15 -16.09
C LEU A 194 -20.41 24.22 -16.85
N ARG A 195 -20.95 23.20 -17.54
CA ARG A 195 -20.20 22.34 -18.47
C ARG A 195 -19.57 23.17 -19.60
N LYS A 196 -20.32 24.14 -20.14
CA LYS A 196 -19.85 25.02 -21.21
C LYS A 196 -18.71 25.96 -20.80
N TYR A 197 -18.60 26.31 -19.51
CA TYR A 197 -17.60 27.26 -19.01
C TYR A 197 -16.45 26.63 -18.20
N GLY A 198 -16.41 25.30 -18.05
CA GLY A 198 -15.34 24.61 -17.33
C GLY A 198 -15.19 25.08 -15.88
N LEU A 199 -16.33 25.24 -15.20
CA LEU A 199 -16.41 25.69 -13.80
C LEU A 199 -16.95 24.55 -12.95
N VAL A 200 -16.30 24.29 -11.81
CA VAL A 200 -16.75 23.32 -10.80
C VAL A 200 -17.41 24.10 -9.67
N MET A 201 -18.67 23.77 -9.37
CA MET A 201 -19.41 24.33 -8.25
C MET A 201 -19.76 23.24 -7.25
N PRO A 202 -19.77 23.54 -5.94
CA PRO A 202 -20.34 22.66 -4.94
C PRO A 202 -21.82 22.37 -5.25
N SER A 203 -22.31 21.18 -4.87
CA SER A 203 -23.67 20.69 -5.12
C SER A 203 -24.80 21.57 -4.55
N TYR A 204 -24.47 22.51 -3.66
CA TYR A 204 -25.40 23.46 -3.06
C TYR A 204 -25.46 24.84 -3.78
N PHE A 205 -24.72 25.04 -4.88
CA PHE A 205 -24.69 26.32 -5.59
C PHE A 205 -26.07 26.70 -6.16
N LYS A 206 -26.43 27.98 -6.03
CA LYS A 206 -27.66 28.57 -6.58
C LYS A 206 -27.31 29.83 -7.35
N LEU A 207 -28.07 30.11 -8.44
CA LEU A 207 -27.98 31.39 -9.15
C LEU A 207 -28.21 32.54 -8.15
N GLY A 208 -27.31 33.54 -8.19
CA GLY A 208 -27.41 34.71 -7.33
C GLY A 208 -28.67 35.52 -7.63
N GLU A 209 -29.32 36.01 -6.58
CA GLU A 209 -30.40 36.99 -6.72
C GLU A 209 -29.79 38.40 -6.93
N PRO A 210 -30.41 39.26 -7.75
CA PRO A 210 -29.92 40.63 -7.98
C PRO A 210 -29.65 41.46 -6.72
N GLU A 211 -30.38 41.18 -5.64
CA GLU A 211 -30.29 41.83 -4.33
C GLU A 211 -28.95 41.55 -3.64
N TYR A 212 -28.32 40.40 -3.90
CA TYR A 212 -26.99 40.07 -3.37
C TYR A 212 -25.93 40.97 -4.00
N ILE A 213 -26.03 41.20 -5.31
CA ILE A 213 -25.15 42.11 -6.04
C ILE A 213 -25.39 43.55 -5.59
N ALA A 214 -26.65 43.95 -5.46
CA ALA A 214 -27.03 45.27 -4.98
C ALA A 214 -26.50 45.57 -3.58
N SER A 215 -26.41 44.58 -2.69
CA SER A 215 -25.86 44.73 -1.35
C SER A 215 -24.37 45.07 -1.37
N LEU A 216 -23.57 44.39 -2.21
CA LEU A 216 -22.16 44.74 -2.38
C LEU A 216 -21.99 46.12 -3.02
N VAL A 217 -22.77 46.44 -4.06
CA VAL A 217 -22.72 47.75 -4.72
C VAL A 217 -23.06 48.87 -3.73
N SER A 218 -24.06 48.65 -2.87
CA SER A 218 -24.43 49.59 -1.80
C SER A 218 -23.31 49.77 -0.77
N TYR A 219 -22.61 48.71 -0.37
CA TYR A 219 -21.44 48.80 0.51
C TYR A 219 -20.30 49.60 -0.13
N LEU A 220 -19.97 49.32 -1.40
CA LEU A 220 -18.92 50.06 -2.11
C LEU A 220 -19.26 51.54 -2.34
N ALA A 221 -20.56 51.87 -2.30
CA ALA A 221 -21.06 53.23 -2.38
C ALA A 221 -21.12 53.95 -1.02
N SER A 222 -20.95 53.24 0.10
CA SER A 222 -21.09 53.80 1.45
C SER A 222 -19.80 54.46 1.95
N GLU A 223 -19.89 55.12 3.11
CA GLU A 223 -18.74 55.76 3.76
C GLU A 223 -17.74 54.71 4.27
N GLU A 224 -18.22 53.57 4.77
CA GLU A 224 -17.38 52.49 5.30
C GLU A 224 -16.40 51.93 4.26
N ALA A 225 -16.70 52.04 2.97
CA ALA A 225 -15.82 51.62 1.88
C ALA A 225 -14.76 52.66 1.45
N HIS A 226 -14.51 53.74 2.21
CA HIS A 226 -13.54 54.79 1.88
C HIS A 226 -12.10 54.27 1.64
N TYR A 227 -11.72 53.14 2.23
CA TYR A 227 -10.39 52.53 2.04
C TYR A 227 -10.35 51.46 0.93
N VAL A 228 -11.47 51.23 0.24
CA VAL A 228 -11.57 50.24 -0.85
C VAL A 228 -11.55 51.01 -2.17
N THR A 229 -10.46 50.93 -2.92
CA THR A 229 -10.31 51.55 -4.25
C THR A 229 -9.42 50.69 -5.15
N GLY A 230 -9.62 50.76 -6.47
CA GLY A 230 -8.92 49.95 -7.47
C GLY A 230 -9.31 48.48 -7.46
N GLN A 231 -10.26 48.08 -6.61
CA GLN A 231 -10.64 46.68 -6.45
C GLN A 231 -11.68 46.27 -7.47
N THR A 232 -11.59 45.03 -7.95
CA THR A 232 -12.72 44.34 -8.58
C THR A 232 -13.21 43.31 -7.60
N ILE A 233 -14.42 43.38 -7.07
CA ILE A 233 -14.90 42.42 -6.05
C ILE A 233 -15.96 41.48 -6.65
N SER A 234 -15.91 40.18 -6.30
CA SER A 234 -16.76 39.16 -6.91
C SER A 234 -17.80 38.57 -5.93
N PRO A 235 -19.04 39.07 -5.91
CA PRO A 235 -20.16 38.41 -5.25
C PRO A 235 -20.65 37.28 -6.15
N ASN A 236 -20.09 36.07 -5.99
CA ASN A 236 -20.24 34.99 -6.97
C ASN A 236 -20.58 33.61 -6.36
N GLY A 237 -20.88 33.54 -5.06
CA GLY A 237 -21.31 32.31 -4.38
C GLY A 237 -20.28 31.17 -4.39
N GLY A 238 -18.98 31.48 -4.47
CA GLY A 238 -17.90 30.50 -4.51
C GLY A 238 -17.42 30.11 -5.91
N SER A 239 -18.03 30.66 -6.97
CA SER A 239 -17.77 30.22 -8.35
C SER A 239 -16.41 30.54 -8.97
N ALA A 240 -15.56 31.26 -8.24
CA ALA A 240 -14.21 31.59 -8.70
C ALA A 240 -13.12 31.19 -7.69
N SER A 241 -13.45 30.56 -6.57
CA SER A 241 -12.48 30.37 -5.48
C SER A 241 -11.91 28.95 -5.47
N PHE A 242 -11.22 28.54 -6.53
CA PHE A 242 -10.23 27.44 -6.49
C PHE A 242 -9.26 27.60 -7.66
N CYS A 243 -8.20 28.39 -7.45
CA CYS A 243 -6.98 28.30 -8.25
C CYS A 243 -5.86 28.96 -7.44
N CYS A 244 -5.34 28.25 -6.44
CA CYS A 244 -4.08 28.64 -5.83
C CYS A 244 -2.98 28.30 -6.83
N GLN A 245 -2.17 29.30 -7.18
CA GLN A 245 -0.87 29.11 -7.82
C GLN A 245 0.05 28.39 -6.81
N TYR A 246 0.04 27.06 -6.79
CA TYR A 246 1.12 26.28 -6.20
C TYR A 246 1.61 25.26 -7.24
N ARG A 247 2.94 25.17 -7.34
CA ARG A 247 3.69 24.32 -8.25
C ARG A 247 3.56 22.83 -7.85
N SER A 248 2.38 22.23 -7.98
CA SER A 248 2.29 20.78 -8.13
C SER A 248 1.72 20.49 -9.51
N LYS A 249 2.25 19.46 -10.18
CA LYS A 249 1.82 19.00 -11.52
C LYS A 249 0.42 18.35 -11.48
N THR A 250 -0.36 18.61 -10.44
CA THR A 250 -1.58 17.89 -10.06
C THR A 250 -2.79 18.77 -10.39
N ASN A 251 -3.79 18.22 -11.07
CA ASN A 251 -5.02 18.96 -11.35
C ASN A 251 -5.71 19.32 -10.03
N CYS A 252 -6.34 20.49 -9.91
CA CYS A 252 -6.99 20.93 -8.65
C CYS A 252 -8.06 19.96 -8.10
N ARG A 253 -8.50 18.95 -8.88
CA ARG A 253 -9.43 17.90 -8.46
C ARG A 253 -8.77 16.80 -7.62
N GLU A 254 -7.47 16.55 -7.85
CA GLU A 254 -6.67 15.50 -7.19
C GLU A 254 -6.18 15.95 -5.80
N LEU A 255 -5.92 17.25 -5.61
CA LEU A 255 -5.46 17.84 -4.34
C LEU A 255 -6.40 17.60 -3.14
N HIS A 256 -7.68 17.34 -3.37
CA HIS A 256 -8.67 17.02 -2.32
C HIS A 256 -8.81 15.52 -2.04
N ILE A 257 -8.18 14.64 -2.84
CA ILE A 257 -8.29 13.19 -2.70
C ILE A 257 -7.03 12.60 -2.09
N TYR A 258 -5.85 13.07 -2.51
CA TYR A 258 -4.58 12.71 -1.91
C TYR A 258 -3.64 13.92 -1.88
N SER A 259 -2.89 14.06 -0.79
CA SER A 259 -1.75 14.97 -0.65
C SER A 259 -0.88 14.50 0.53
N PHE A 260 0.20 15.22 0.83
CA PHE A 260 0.99 15.02 2.03
C PHE A 260 1.69 16.32 2.43
N ASP A 261 2.10 16.39 3.69
CA ASP A 261 2.98 17.44 4.21
C ASP A 261 4.11 16.79 5.03
N SER A 262 4.94 17.59 5.70
CA SER A 262 6.06 17.11 6.53
C SER A 262 5.67 16.19 7.69
N TYR A 263 4.38 15.90 7.88
CA TYR A 263 3.87 15.09 8.98
C TYR A 263 3.26 13.78 8.53
N SER A 264 2.35 13.77 7.55
CA SER A 264 1.66 12.53 7.15
C SER A 264 1.04 12.64 5.77
N LEU A 265 0.60 11.49 5.23
CA LEU A 265 -0.34 11.47 4.11
C LEU A 265 -1.66 12.09 4.53
N LEU A 266 -2.29 12.80 3.60
CA LEU A 266 -3.69 13.21 3.67
C LEU A 266 -4.46 12.49 2.57
N LEU A 267 -5.43 11.66 2.96
CA LEU A 267 -6.38 11.02 2.05
C LEU A 267 -7.75 11.65 2.31
N LYS A 268 -8.39 12.17 1.26
CA LYS A 268 -9.66 12.93 1.37
C LYS A 268 -9.63 14.00 2.47
N ASP A 269 -8.57 14.80 2.49
CA ASP A 269 -8.29 15.85 3.49
C ASP A 269 -8.15 15.36 4.95
N GLN A 270 -7.98 14.05 5.17
CA GLN A 270 -7.74 13.48 6.51
C GLN A 270 -6.34 12.89 6.62
N ARG A 271 -5.66 13.18 7.74
CA ARG A 271 -4.35 12.59 8.04
C ARG A 271 -4.45 11.09 8.27
N VAL A 272 -3.52 10.37 7.66
CA VAL A 272 -3.40 8.91 7.78
C VAL A 272 -1.96 8.58 8.14
N PHE A 273 -1.78 7.83 9.23
CA PHE A 273 -0.57 7.03 9.42
C PHE A 273 -0.71 5.79 8.53
N LEU A 274 0.16 5.64 7.54
CA LEU A 274 0.11 4.47 6.66
C LEU A 274 0.85 3.31 7.33
N HIS A 275 0.12 2.35 7.84
CA HIS A 275 0.66 1.20 8.58
C HIS A 275 0.40 -0.07 7.76
N GLY A 276 1.44 -0.54 7.08
CA GLY A 276 1.35 -1.57 6.07
C GLY A 276 2.18 -2.81 6.35
N GLY A 277 1.89 -3.87 5.59
CA GLY A 277 2.67 -5.09 5.54
C GLY A 277 2.81 -5.57 4.10
N GLU A 278 3.97 -6.11 3.73
CA GLU A 278 4.21 -6.59 2.37
C GLU A 278 3.53 -7.96 2.15
N PHE A 279 2.93 -8.12 0.95
CA PHE A 279 2.31 -9.34 0.47
C PHE A 279 2.51 -9.51 -1.04
N HIS A 280 3.09 -10.63 -1.48
CA HIS A 280 3.24 -10.95 -2.90
C HIS A 280 2.18 -11.95 -3.37
N THR A 281 1.22 -11.48 -4.18
CA THR A 281 0.12 -12.33 -4.67
C THR A 281 0.60 -13.53 -5.48
N PHE A 282 1.70 -13.39 -6.24
CA PHE A 282 2.27 -14.48 -7.03
C PHE A 282 2.89 -15.61 -6.19
N ARG A 283 3.18 -15.38 -4.89
CA ARG A 283 3.62 -16.41 -3.94
C ARG A 283 2.46 -17.14 -3.25
N LEU A 284 1.22 -16.75 -3.55
CA LEU A 284 -0.01 -17.44 -3.16
C LEU A 284 -0.96 -17.48 -4.38
N PRO A 285 -0.75 -18.40 -5.35
CA PRO A 285 -1.48 -18.45 -6.61
C PRO A 285 -2.92 -18.98 -6.47
N VAL A 286 -3.63 -18.53 -5.44
CA VAL A 286 -5.01 -18.87 -5.09
C VAL A 286 -5.74 -17.57 -4.71
N PRO A 287 -6.33 -16.84 -5.67
CA PRO A 287 -6.93 -15.53 -5.42
C PRO A 287 -7.98 -15.51 -4.30
N GLY A 288 -8.73 -16.59 -4.13
CA GLY A 288 -9.70 -16.73 -3.04
C GLY A 288 -9.09 -16.71 -1.63
N LEU A 289 -7.77 -16.91 -1.50
CA LEU A 289 -7.04 -16.79 -0.24
C LEU A 289 -6.41 -15.42 -0.01
N TRP A 290 -6.43 -14.50 -0.98
CA TRP A 290 -5.87 -13.16 -0.77
C TRP A 290 -6.66 -12.38 0.28
N ILE A 291 -7.99 -12.48 0.27
CA ILE A 291 -8.84 -11.84 1.29
C ILE A 291 -8.52 -12.35 2.71
N ASP A 292 -8.11 -13.61 2.88
CA ASP A 292 -7.68 -14.15 4.17
C ASP A 292 -6.46 -13.40 4.73
N ILE A 293 -5.46 -13.14 3.89
CA ILE A 293 -4.26 -12.37 4.26
C ILE A 293 -4.65 -10.94 4.63
N LEU A 294 -5.46 -10.28 3.80
CA LEU A 294 -5.89 -8.90 4.02
C LEU A 294 -6.72 -8.74 5.31
N GLU A 295 -7.58 -9.70 5.62
CA GLU A 295 -8.33 -9.72 6.89
C GLU A 295 -7.40 -9.87 8.10
N LYS A 296 -6.34 -10.69 8.00
CA LYS A 296 -5.33 -10.86 9.07
C LYS A 296 -4.47 -9.60 9.25
N VAL A 297 -4.12 -8.92 8.16
CA VAL A 297 -3.49 -7.59 8.17
C VAL A 297 -4.41 -6.59 8.89
N LYS A 298 -5.67 -6.49 8.46
CA LYS A 298 -6.65 -5.57 9.07
C LYS A 298 -6.89 -5.86 10.55
N ALA A 299 -6.91 -7.13 10.93
CA ALA A 299 -7.08 -7.58 12.31
C ALA A 299 -5.87 -7.24 13.20
N ALA A 300 -4.67 -7.11 12.63
CA ALA A 300 -3.49 -6.56 13.31
C ALA A 300 -3.55 -5.02 13.46
N GLY A 301 -4.62 -4.36 13.03
CA GLY A 301 -4.77 -2.90 13.13
C GLY A 301 -4.11 -2.13 11.99
N LEU A 302 -3.40 -2.80 11.08
CA LEU A 302 -2.83 -2.22 9.86
C LEU A 302 -3.95 -1.74 8.93
N ASN A 303 -3.61 -0.77 8.08
CA ASN A 303 -4.54 -0.14 7.14
C ASN A 303 -4.06 -0.14 5.69
N SER A 304 -2.90 -0.73 5.40
CA SER A 304 -2.42 -0.91 4.03
C SER A 304 -1.68 -2.23 3.83
N ILE A 305 -1.46 -2.57 2.57
CA ILE A 305 -0.50 -3.56 2.12
C ILE A 305 0.39 -2.94 1.05
N SER A 306 1.60 -3.47 0.92
CA SER A 306 2.48 -3.22 -0.22
C SER A 306 2.63 -4.51 -1.03
N VAL A 307 2.62 -4.41 -2.35
CA VAL A 307 2.51 -5.57 -3.24
C VAL A 307 3.40 -5.43 -4.47
N TYR A 308 4.35 -6.35 -4.64
CA TYR A 308 5.05 -6.53 -5.91
C TYR A 308 4.19 -7.18 -7.00
N THR A 309 4.49 -6.84 -8.26
CA THR A 309 4.14 -7.68 -9.42
C THR A 309 5.40 -8.21 -10.11
N HIS A 310 5.33 -9.41 -10.68
CA HIS A 310 6.50 -10.08 -11.26
C HIS A 310 6.45 -10.06 -12.80
N MET A 311 7.35 -9.29 -13.42
CA MET A 311 7.37 -9.13 -14.89
C MET A 311 7.53 -10.47 -15.61
N GLY A 312 8.41 -11.37 -15.17
CA GLY A 312 8.57 -12.69 -15.80
C GLY A 312 7.34 -13.59 -15.79
N LEU A 313 6.41 -13.41 -14.85
CA LEU A 313 5.15 -14.16 -14.81
C LEU A 313 4.06 -13.51 -15.67
N LEU A 314 4.07 -12.18 -15.79
CA LEU A 314 3.09 -11.40 -16.53
C LEU A 314 3.49 -11.14 -18.00
N ASN A 315 4.77 -11.19 -18.31
CA ASN A 315 5.35 -11.03 -19.64
C ASN A 315 6.32 -12.19 -19.95
N PRO A 316 5.80 -13.43 -20.04
CA PRO A 316 6.62 -14.65 -20.11
C PRO A 316 7.46 -14.74 -21.40
N SER A 317 7.03 -14.09 -22.49
CA SER A 317 7.77 -14.00 -23.74
C SER A 317 7.52 -12.67 -24.45
N ARG A 318 8.40 -12.32 -25.39
CA ARG A 318 8.31 -11.07 -26.17
C ARG A 318 6.93 -10.95 -26.82
N GLY A 319 6.26 -9.83 -26.56
CA GLY A 319 4.94 -9.51 -27.13
C GLY A 319 3.73 -10.19 -26.47
N VAL A 320 3.93 -10.95 -25.38
CA VAL A 320 2.85 -11.61 -24.63
C VAL A 320 2.67 -10.96 -23.27
N ILE A 321 1.46 -10.49 -22.96
CA ILE A 321 1.08 -10.04 -21.62
C ILE A 321 -0.06 -10.92 -21.11
N ASP A 322 0.06 -11.44 -19.88
CA ASP A 322 -0.86 -12.42 -19.31
C ASP A 322 -1.31 -12.04 -17.89
N PHE A 323 -2.54 -11.55 -17.77
CA PHE A 323 -3.24 -11.28 -16.50
C PHE A 323 -4.38 -12.28 -16.24
N ASN A 324 -4.28 -13.51 -16.75
CA ASN A 324 -5.30 -14.53 -16.53
C ASN A 324 -5.12 -15.23 -15.17
N ASP A 325 -6.19 -15.87 -14.69
CA ASP A 325 -6.19 -16.70 -13.49
C ASP A 325 -5.66 -15.95 -12.25
N TRP A 326 -4.63 -16.51 -11.59
CA TRP A 326 -4.03 -15.96 -10.38
C TRP A 326 -3.11 -14.76 -10.63
N ARG A 327 -2.83 -14.43 -11.90
CA ARG A 327 -2.04 -13.25 -12.28
C ARG A 327 -2.87 -11.97 -12.36
N ASP A 328 -4.20 -12.07 -12.33
CA ASP A 328 -5.06 -10.88 -12.35
C ASP A 328 -4.95 -10.10 -11.04
N LEU A 329 -4.90 -8.76 -11.15
CA LEU A 329 -4.83 -7.87 -9.99
C LEU A 329 -6.22 -7.45 -9.50
N GLN A 330 -7.28 -7.61 -10.31
CA GLN A 330 -8.61 -7.16 -9.92
C GLN A 330 -9.15 -7.84 -8.64
N PRO A 331 -8.98 -9.16 -8.43
CA PRO A 331 -9.43 -9.80 -7.19
C PRO A 331 -8.75 -9.24 -5.94
N LEU A 332 -7.49 -8.82 -6.04
CA LEU A 332 -6.78 -8.15 -4.94
C LEU A 332 -7.40 -6.78 -4.64
N PHE A 333 -7.69 -5.98 -5.68
CA PHE A 333 -8.28 -4.66 -5.51
C PHE A 333 -9.68 -4.73 -4.90
N ASP A 334 -10.48 -5.72 -5.33
CA ASP A 334 -11.83 -5.93 -4.79
C ASP A 334 -11.77 -6.36 -3.32
N ALA A 335 -10.88 -7.32 -2.98
CA ALA A 335 -10.66 -7.75 -1.60
C ALA A 335 -10.17 -6.60 -0.70
N ALA A 336 -9.25 -5.77 -1.19
CA ALA A 336 -8.74 -4.62 -0.45
C ALA A 336 -9.83 -3.58 -0.15
N ARG A 337 -10.71 -3.32 -1.13
CA ARG A 337 -11.86 -2.43 -0.97
C ARG A 337 -12.89 -2.99 0.02
N GLU A 338 -13.16 -4.29 -0.05
CA GLU A 338 -14.09 -4.97 0.86
C GLU A 338 -13.61 -4.89 2.31
N VAL A 339 -12.36 -5.27 2.55
CA VAL A 339 -11.73 -5.33 3.88
C VAL A 339 -11.44 -3.92 4.42
N GLY A 340 -11.21 -2.94 3.55
CA GLY A 340 -10.86 -1.57 3.92
C GLY A 340 -9.37 -1.40 4.21
N VAL A 341 -8.52 -1.85 3.29
CA VAL A 341 -7.06 -1.68 3.30
C VAL A 341 -6.60 -0.99 2.02
N TRP A 342 -5.61 -0.12 2.14
CA TRP A 342 -4.99 0.59 1.01
C TRP A 342 -3.89 -0.25 0.36
N ILE A 343 -3.54 0.07 -0.88
CA ILE A 343 -2.48 -0.61 -1.62
C ILE A 343 -1.42 0.41 -2.06
N THR A 344 -0.17 0.13 -1.69
CA THR A 344 1.02 0.60 -2.41
C THR A 344 1.38 -0.49 -3.42
N LEU A 345 1.26 -0.21 -4.72
CA LEU A 345 1.61 -1.19 -5.75
C LEU A 345 3.06 -0.97 -6.19
N ARG A 346 3.83 -2.05 -6.32
CA ARG A 346 5.26 -2.04 -6.65
C ARG A 346 5.54 -2.90 -7.87
N PRO A 347 5.27 -2.43 -9.10
CA PRO A 347 5.33 -3.30 -10.27
C PRO A 347 6.71 -3.50 -10.89
N GLY A 348 7.77 -2.85 -10.39
CA GLY A 348 9.11 -2.92 -10.99
C GLY A 348 9.29 -1.94 -12.17
N PRO A 349 9.98 -2.33 -13.27
CA PRO A 349 10.11 -3.69 -13.82
C PRO A 349 11.05 -4.65 -13.06
N TYR A 350 12.07 -4.11 -12.41
CA TYR A 350 12.93 -4.88 -11.49
C TYR A 350 12.38 -4.78 -10.08
N ILE A 351 12.32 -5.89 -9.34
CA ILE A 351 11.75 -5.95 -7.98
C ILE A 351 12.68 -6.58 -6.95
N ASN A 352 13.81 -7.17 -7.35
CA ASN A 352 14.60 -8.05 -6.49
C ASN A 352 13.72 -9.21 -5.95
N ALA A 353 13.21 -9.03 -4.73
CA ALA A 353 12.22 -9.86 -4.05
C ALA A 353 12.63 -11.32 -3.83
N GLU A 354 13.93 -11.62 -3.92
CA GLU A 354 14.52 -12.95 -3.87
C GLU A 354 13.89 -13.85 -4.94
N THR A 355 13.77 -13.32 -6.16
CA THR A 355 13.18 -14.00 -7.32
C THR A 355 14.17 -14.11 -8.47
N THR A 356 14.00 -15.14 -9.29
CA THR A 356 14.82 -15.36 -10.49
C THR A 356 14.88 -14.09 -11.36
N ALA A 357 16.09 -13.66 -11.72
CA ALA A 357 16.37 -12.42 -12.46
C ALA A 357 15.85 -11.13 -11.78
N GLY A 358 15.60 -11.16 -10.47
CA GLY A 358 14.98 -10.06 -9.71
C GLY A 358 13.62 -9.62 -10.28
N GLY A 359 12.87 -10.58 -10.83
CA GLY A 359 11.54 -10.39 -11.42
C GLY A 359 11.51 -10.06 -12.91
N ILE A 360 12.65 -9.74 -13.53
CA ILE A 360 12.76 -9.45 -14.96
C ILE A 360 12.37 -10.69 -15.78
N ALA A 361 11.69 -10.48 -16.91
CA ALA A 361 11.30 -11.58 -17.78
C ALA A 361 12.51 -12.32 -18.36
N HIS A 362 12.50 -13.65 -18.28
CA HIS A 362 13.63 -14.48 -18.71
C HIS A 362 14.04 -14.29 -20.17
N TRP A 363 13.10 -14.02 -21.09
CA TRP A 363 13.46 -13.74 -22.49
C TRP A 363 14.28 -12.45 -22.65
N ILE A 364 14.16 -11.49 -21.73
CA ILE A 364 14.94 -10.25 -21.75
C ILE A 364 16.42 -10.54 -21.47
N THR A 365 16.71 -11.58 -20.68
CA THR A 365 18.08 -11.87 -20.25
C THR A 365 18.96 -12.39 -21.40
N SER A 366 18.36 -13.01 -22.42
CA SER A 366 19.06 -13.50 -23.62
C SER A 366 18.75 -12.73 -24.91
N GLU A 367 17.60 -12.07 -25.04
CA GLU A 367 17.22 -11.40 -26.29
C GLU A 367 17.47 -9.88 -26.32
N VAL A 368 17.74 -9.24 -25.18
CA VAL A 368 18.04 -7.79 -25.10
C VAL A 368 19.54 -7.60 -24.94
N ALA A 369 20.16 -6.80 -25.82
CA ALA A 369 21.60 -6.56 -25.82
C ALA A 369 21.99 -5.48 -24.79
N GLY A 370 21.19 -4.43 -24.67
CA GLY A 370 21.39 -3.31 -23.77
C GLY A 370 21.49 -3.72 -22.30
N THR A 371 22.22 -2.91 -21.53
CA THR A 371 22.34 -3.07 -20.08
C THR A 371 20.97 -2.87 -19.42
N LEU A 372 20.55 -3.82 -18.58
CA LEU A 372 19.28 -3.72 -17.87
C LEU A 372 19.27 -2.52 -16.94
N ARG A 373 18.08 -2.02 -16.59
CA ARG A 373 17.87 -0.88 -15.67
C ARG A 373 18.62 0.40 -16.10
N THR A 374 18.86 0.57 -17.40
CA THR A 374 19.43 1.81 -17.99
C THR A 374 18.50 2.41 -19.03
N ASN A 375 18.89 3.52 -19.64
CA ASN A 375 18.16 4.16 -20.73
C ASN A 375 18.39 3.50 -22.11
N ALA A 376 18.94 2.27 -22.16
CA ALA A 376 19.11 1.52 -23.39
C ALA A 376 17.77 1.34 -24.12
N SER A 377 17.75 1.65 -25.42
CA SER A 377 16.50 1.73 -26.18
C SER A 377 15.79 0.39 -26.33
N ASP A 378 16.55 -0.69 -26.48
CA ASP A 378 16.04 -2.07 -26.58
C ASP A 378 15.53 -2.59 -25.22
N TYR A 379 16.18 -2.22 -24.11
CA TYR A 379 15.63 -2.50 -22.77
C TYR A 379 14.33 -1.73 -22.52
N ARG A 380 14.29 -0.44 -22.90
CA ARG A 380 13.04 0.35 -22.84
C ARG A 380 11.91 -0.28 -23.64
N GLU A 381 12.18 -0.70 -24.86
CA GLU A 381 11.21 -1.39 -25.71
C GLU A 381 10.69 -2.66 -25.02
N ALA A 382 11.55 -3.40 -24.31
CA ALA A 382 11.20 -4.64 -23.65
C ALA A 382 10.24 -4.46 -22.45
N TRP A 383 10.46 -3.47 -21.58
CA TRP A 383 9.58 -3.27 -20.42
C TRP A 383 8.34 -2.42 -20.68
N THR A 384 8.32 -1.62 -21.76
CA THR A 384 7.20 -0.69 -22.04
C THR A 384 5.83 -1.36 -22.10
N PRO A 385 5.62 -2.49 -22.83
CA PRO A 385 4.32 -3.16 -22.89
C PRO A 385 3.83 -3.66 -21.53
N TYR A 386 4.74 -4.15 -20.70
CA TYR A 386 4.44 -4.60 -19.35
C TYR A 386 3.94 -3.46 -18.46
N ILE A 387 4.68 -2.34 -18.43
CA ILE A 387 4.32 -1.15 -17.65
C ILE A 387 2.98 -0.57 -18.10
N GLN A 388 2.74 -0.49 -19.41
CA GLN A 388 1.46 -0.02 -19.95
C GLN A 388 0.29 -0.93 -19.55
N ALA A 389 0.52 -2.24 -19.50
CA ALA A 389 -0.51 -3.19 -19.10
C ALA A 389 -0.78 -3.16 -17.58
N ILE A 390 0.24 -3.00 -16.75
CA ILE A 390 0.08 -2.73 -15.32
C ILE A 390 -0.74 -1.46 -15.10
N ALA A 391 -0.37 -0.36 -15.76
CA ALA A 391 -1.10 0.89 -15.69
C ALA A 391 -2.58 0.71 -16.07
N SER A 392 -2.86 -0.13 -17.06
CA SER A 392 -4.24 -0.44 -17.46
C SER A 392 -5.07 -1.12 -16.37
N LYS A 393 -4.46 -1.92 -15.50
CA LYS A 393 -5.11 -2.58 -14.35
C LYS A 393 -5.30 -1.63 -13.17
N ILE A 394 -4.39 -0.68 -12.99
CA ILE A 394 -4.49 0.34 -11.94
C ILE A 394 -5.61 1.34 -12.23
N ARG A 395 -5.79 1.77 -13.48
CA ARG A 395 -6.86 2.72 -13.86
C ARG A 395 -8.24 2.22 -13.42
N GLY A 396 -9.02 3.07 -12.77
CA GLY A 396 -10.32 2.70 -12.17
C GLY A 396 -10.21 2.04 -10.79
N ASN A 397 -9.00 1.71 -10.33
CA ASN A 397 -8.71 1.19 -9.00
C ASN A 397 -7.82 2.15 -8.16
N GLU A 398 -7.48 3.32 -8.70
CA GLU A 398 -6.89 4.42 -7.94
C GLU A 398 -7.91 5.00 -6.94
N ILE A 399 -7.43 5.56 -5.83
CA ILE A 399 -8.29 6.26 -4.85
C ILE A 399 -9.13 7.38 -5.48
N THR A 400 -8.63 8.01 -6.54
CA THR A 400 -9.31 9.04 -7.34
C THR A 400 -10.55 8.51 -8.05
N ASP A 401 -10.61 7.21 -8.32
CA ASP A 401 -11.72 6.50 -8.95
C ASP A 401 -12.54 5.66 -7.94
N GLY A 402 -12.23 5.75 -6.65
CA GLY A 402 -12.91 4.96 -5.60
C GLY A 402 -12.26 3.62 -5.30
N GLY A 403 -11.05 3.36 -5.79
CA GLY A 403 -10.31 2.12 -5.53
C GLY A 403 -9.28 2.22 -4.41
N PRO A 404 -8.61 1.09 -4.09
CA PRO A 404 -7.70 0.99 -2.95
C PRO A 404 -6.27 1.48 -3.22
N VAL A 405 -5.88 1.75 -4.48
CA VAL A 405 -4.48 2.06 -4.82
C VAL A 405 -4.19 3.54 -4.54
N ILE A 406 -3.22 3.81 -3.65
CA ILE A 406 -2.89 5.16 -3.19
C ILE A 406 -1.46 5.60 -3.52
N LEU A 407 -0.55 4.66 -3.74
CA LEU A 407 0.85 4.90 -4.08
C LEU A 407 1.28 3.89 -5.15
N LEU A 408 2.14 4.33 -6.06
CA LEU A 408 2.79 3.47 -7.05
C LEU A 408 4.30 3.62 -6.92
N GLN A 409 5.01 2.54 -6.60
CA GLN A 409 6.47 2.57 -6.61
C GLN A 409 7.02 2.36 -8.01
N ILE A 410 8.06 3.12 -8.36
CA ILE A 410 8.78 2.97 -9.63
C ILE A 410 10.14 2.33 -9.36
N ASP A 411 10.43 1.25 -10.10
CA ASP A 411 11.65 0.45 -9.92
C ASP A 411 11.86 -0.04 -8.47
N ASN A 412 13.08 -0.45 -8.11
CA ASN A 412 13.38 -1.00 -6.80
C ASN A 412 14.86 -0.91 -6.43
N GLU A 413 15.23 -0.24 -5.33
CA GLU A 413 16.61 -0.25 -4.78
C GLU A 413 17.72 -0.12 -5.85
N TYR A 414 17.61 0.90 -6.70
CA TYR A 414 18.64 1.26 -7.66
C TYR A 414 19.84 1.88 -6.94
N ASN A 415 20.99 1.22 -7.03
CA ASN A 415 22.18 1.53 -6.23
C ASN A 415 23.37 2.09 -7.06
N LEU A 416 23.09 2.70 -8.22
CA LEU A 416 24.12 3.27 -9.11
C LEU A 416 23.82 4.74 -9.47
N ASP A 417 24.85 5.52 -9.77
CA ASP A 417 24.74 6.95 -10.15
C ASP A 417 24.35 7.18 -11.64
N THR A 418 23.50 6.32 -12.23
CA THR A 418 23.23 6.34 -13.69
C THR A 418 21.75 6.14 -14.08
N GLY A 419 20.85 6.18 -13.10
CA GLY A 419 19.45 5.78 -13.28
C GLY A 419 18.48 6.88 -13.69
N GLU A 420 18.89 8.16 -13.68
CA GLU A 420 17.96 9.30 -13.73
C GLU A 420 17.12 9.32 -15.00
N THR A 421 17.74 9.06 -16.15
CA THR A 421 17.01 9.02 -17.43
C THR A 421 16.10 7.80 -17.52
N TYR A 422 16.51 6.67 -16.95
CA TYR A 422 15.72 5.45 -16.91
C TYR A 422 14.48 5.62 -16.02
N MET A 423 14.65 6.15 -14.81
CA MET A 423 13.55 6.49 -13.90
C MET A 423 12.57 7.48 -14.53
N ALA A 424 13.08 8.55 -15.16
CA ALA A 424 12.23 9.51 -15.87
C ALA A 424 11.43 8.86 -17.03
N GLN A 425 11.99 7.83 -17.69
CA GLN A 425 11.27 7.09 -18.73
C GLN A 425 10.14 6.22 -18.15
N LEU A 426 10.36 5.57 -17.00
CA LEU A 426 9.33 4.81 -16.30
C LEU A 426 8.19 5.73 -15.83
N GLU A 427 8.54 6.84 -15.18
CA GLU A 427 7.57 7.87 -14.74
C GLU A 427 6.73 8.38 -15.92
N ALA A 428 7.40 8.78 -17.01
CA ALA A 428 6.72 9.27 -18.20
C ALA A 428 5.76 8.22 -18.76
N THR A 429 6.17 6.95 -18.80
CA THR A 429 5.33 5.86 -19.32
C THR A 429 4.06 5.67 -18.47
N TYR A 430 4.18 5.71 -17.13
CA TYR A 430 3.00 5.64 -16.25
C TYR A 430 2.09 6.86 -16.37
N ARG A 431 2.65 8.07 -16.43
CA ARG A 431 1.87 9.31 -16.58
C ARG A 431 1.17 9.36 -17.94
N GLU A 432 1.84 8.98 -19.02
CA GLU A 432 1.24 8.86 -20.36
C GLU A 432 0.15 7.79 -20.42
N ALA A 433 0.28 6.73 -19.61
CA ALA A 433 -0.75 5.72 -19.43
C ALA A 433 -1.91 6.17 -18.52
N GLY A 434 -1.87 7.39 -17.98
CA GLY A 434 -2.98 8.01 -17.25
C GLY A 434 -3.00 7.78 -15.74
N ILE A 435 -1.90 7.32 -15.13
CA ILE A 435 -1.79 7.19 -13.67
C ILE A 435 -1.63 8.57 -13.04
N VAL A 436 -2.44 8.86 -12.02
CA VAL A 436 -2.47 10.18 -11.36
C VAL A 436 -1.99 10.15 -9.92
N ILE A 437 -2.08 9.02 -9.21
CA ILE A 437 -1.56 8.88 -7.83
C ILE A 437 -0.05 9.19 -7.71
N PRO A 438 0.45 9.53 -6.50
CA PRO A 438 1.87 9.80 -6.28
C PRO A 438 2.75 8.61 -6.62
N PHE A 439 3.89 8.91 -7.22
CA PHE A 439 4.97 7.96 -7.39
C PHE A 439 5.87 7.97 -6.15
N THR A 440 6.30 6.79 -5.74
CA THR A 440 7.27 6.61 -4.67
C THR A 440 8.46 5.80 -5.14
N TYR A 441 9.52 5.82 -4.36
CA TYR A 441 10.71 5.00 -4.54
C TYR A 441 11.16 4.45 -3.18
N ASN A 442 11.91 3.35 -3.18
CA ASN A 442 12.50 2.74 -2.01
C ASN A 442 14.03 2.69 -2.18
N ASP A 443 14.71 3.58 -1.49
CA ASP A 443 16.17 3.66 -1.51
C ASP A 443 16.78 2.63 -0.56
N ALA A 444 17.88 1.99 -0.98
CA ALA A 444 18.55 0.94 -0.22
C ALA A 444 19.36 1.56 0.94
N GLY A 445 18.66 1.90 2.02
CA GLY A 445 19.20 2.70 3.11
C GLY A 445 19.34 4.18 2.73
N ASN A 446 20.38 4.84 3.25
CA ASN A 446 20.52 6.30 3.18
C ASN A 446 21.42 6.75 2.01
N GLN A 447 20.93 6.72 0.77
CA GLN A 447 21.74 6.97 -0.43
C GLN A 447 21.36 8.23 -1.24
N ASP A 448 20.24 8.90 -0.91
CA ASP A 448 19.77 10.14 -1.54
C ASP A 448 19.35 9.98 -3.02
N HIS A 449 19.01 8.76 -3.47
CA HIS A 449 18.62 8.54 -4.85
C HIS A 449 17.21 9.08 -5.15
N PHE A 450 17.06 9.75 -6.30
CA PHE A 450 15.77 10.22 -6.83
C PHE A 450 14.95 11.14 -5.91
N ILE A 451 15.61 11.83 -4.97
CA ILE A 451 14.99 12.85 -4.11
C ILE A 451 14.74 14.17 -4.86
N ASN A 452 15.53 14.47 -5.89
CA ASN A 452 15.41 15.67 -6.71
C ASN A 452 16.02 15.47 -8.10
N GLY A 453 15.71 16.39 -9.02
CA GLY A 453 16.25 16.36 -10.38
C GLY A 453 15.44 15.48 -11.35
N THR A 454 16.14 14.83 -12.29
CA THR A 454 15.53 13.99 -13.32
C THR A 454 15.24 12.61 -12.74
N GLY A 455 14.02 12.10 -12.94
CA GLY A 455 13.60 10.81 -12.37
C GLY A 455 13.31 10.89 -10.86
N ALA A 456 13.06 12.09 -10.34
CA ALA A 456 12.68 12.29 -8.95
C ALA A 456 11.20 11.97 -8.74
N VAL A 457 10.93 11.14 -7.73
CA VAL A 457 9.58 10.70 -7.38
C VAL A 457 8.81 11.76 -6.57
N ASP A 458 7.51 11.56 -6.40
CA ASP A 458 6.67 12.50 -5.63
C ASP A 458 6.91 12.34 -4.13
N LEU A 459 7.04 11.11 -3.64
CA LEU A 459 7.31 10.76 -2.25
C LEU A 459 8.55 9.87 -2.15
N HIS A 460 9.59 10.32 -1.45
CA HIS A 460 10.78 9.51 -1.22
C HIS A 460 10.60 8.54 -0.05
N GLY A 461 11.21 7.37 -0.13
CA GLY A 461 11.20 6.37 0.94
C GLY A 461 12.53 5.60 1.03
N ASN A 462 12.85 5.12 2.22
CA ASN A 462 14.10 4.43 2.52
C ASN A 462 13.85 3.10 3.22
N ASP A 463 14.61 2.08 2.84
CA ASP A 463 14.48 0.74 3.38
C ASP A 463 15.47 0.48 4.51
N TYR A 464 15.03 -0.30 5.51
CA TYR A 464 15.82 -0.58 6.71
C TYR A 464 15.70 -2.04 7.16
N TYR A 465 16.86 -2.73 7.12
CA TYR A 465 17.07 -4.09 7.61
C TYR A 465 18.10 -4.15 8.74
N PRO A 466 17.78 -3.65 9.94
CA PRO A 466 18.76 -3.39 11.00
C PRO A 466 19.45 -4.66 11.55
N GLN A 467 18.78 -5.81 11.53
CA GLN A 467 19.38 -7.09 11.97
C GLN A 467 20.09 -7.84 10.83
N ARG A 468 20.10 -7.29 9.61
CA ARG A 468 20.59 -8.01 8.42
C ARG A 468 19.84 -9.34 8.28
N TYR A 469 20.50 -10.40 7.81
CA TYR A 469 19.84 -11.63 7.35
C TYR A 469 20.33 -12.92 8.01
N ASP A 470 21.11 -12.85 9.10
CA ASP A 470 21.63 -14.05 9.75
C ASP A 470 20.63 -14.60 10.78
N CYS A 471 19.96 -15.70 10.41
CA CYS A 471 18.99 -16.37 11.27
C CYS A 471 19.58 -17.53 12.08
N ALA A 472 20.88 -17.82 11.98
CA ALA A 472 21.50 -18.95 12.68
C ALA A 472 21.63 -18.68 14.18
N ASP A 473 21.91 -17.43 14.55
CA ASP A 473 22.09 -16.99 15.94
C ASP A 473 21.06 -15.89 16.30
N PRO A 474 19.76 -16.24 16.43
CA PRO A 474 18.66 -15.27 16.56
C PRO A 474 18.70 -14.41 17.84
N ASP A 475 19.54 -14.79 18.80
CA ASP A 475 19.74 -14.04 20.05
C ASP A 475 20.83 -12.96 19.93
N GLU A 476 21.65 -12.95 18.87
CA GLU A 476 22.65 -11.91 18.66
C GLU A 476 22.03 -10.71 17.91
N TRP A 477 21.90 -9.57 18.60
CA TRP A 477 21.26 -8.37 18.03
C TRP A 477 22.26 -7.28 17.69
N HIS A 478 22.06 -6.64 16.55
CA HIS A 478 22.57 -5.30 16.31
C HIS A 478 21.79 -4.25 17.11
N THR A 479 22.46 -3.19 17.54
CA THR A 479 21.81 -2.06 18.23
C THR A 479 20.90 -1.28 17.29
N VAL A 480 19.85 -0.66 17.82
CA VAL A 480 18.97 0.22 17.04
C VAL A 480 19.72 1.42 16.44
N VAL A 481 19.22 1.92 15.32
CA VAL A 481 19.73 3.11 14.62
C VAL A 481 18.66 4.21 14.65
N ASP A 482 19.07 5.47 14.78
CA ASP A 482 18.17 6.62 14.65
C ASP A 482 18.19 7.15 13.21
N TYR A 483 17.05 7.11 12.55
CA TYR A 483 16.91 7.50 11.14
C TYR A 483 16.43 8.95 10.94
N TYR A 484 16.06 9.65 12.01
CA TYR A 484 15.41 10.97 11.93
C TYR A 484 16.28 12.04 11.30
N ASP A 485 17.54 12.16 11.74
CA ASP A 485 18.42 13.25 11.32
C ASP A 485 18.71 13.20 9.81
N TYR A 486 18.83 11.98 9.27
CA TYR A 486 18.98 11.76 7.84
C TYR A 486 17.74 12.25 7.07
N HIS A 487 16.53 11.82 7.46
CA HIS A 487 15.30 12.29 6.82
C HIS A 487 15.16 13.82 6.87
N MET A 488 15.48 14.43 8.01
CA MET A 488 15.43 15.90 8.16
C MET A 488 16.46 16.62 7.28
N GLN A 489 17.61 16.00 7.03
CA GLN A 489 18.63 16.55 6.13
C GLN A 489 18.19 16.48 4.67
N VAL A 490 17.54 15.39 4.27
CA VAL A 490 17.27 15.05 2.87
C VAL A 490 15.90 15.55 2.40
N ASP A 491 14.85 15.28 3.17
CA ASP A 491 13.45 15.45 2.73
C ASP A 491 12.51 15.96 3.83
N SER A 492 12.96 16.91 4.66
CA SER A 492 12.17 17.49 5.77
C SER A 492 10.79 18.08 5.42
N SER A 493 10.49 18.28 4.13
CA SER A 493 9.19 18.78 3.66
C SER A 493 8.16 17.67 3.41
N GLN A 494 8.59 16.41 3.41
CA GLN A 494 7.78 15.22 3.12
C GLN A 494 7.56 14.42 4.42
N PRO A 495 6.52 13.57 4.50
CA PRO A 495 6.39 12.67 5.64
C PRO A 495 7.43 11.56 5.54
N PHE A 496 7.99 11.12 6.67
CA PHE A 496 8.99 10.06 6.64
C PHE A 496 8.34 8.70 6.33
N TYR A 497 8.69 8.16 5.16
CA TYR A 497 8.24 6.87 4.64
C TYR A 497 9.35 5.81 4.65
N VAL A 498 9.03 4.63 5.19
CA VAL A 498 9.87 3.43 5.16
C VAL A 498 9.13 2.34 4.36
N PRO A 499 9.35 2.23 3.03
CA PRO A 499 8.67 1.26 2.17
C PRO A 499 8.97 -0.19 2.57
N GLU A 500 10.19 -0.50 3.00
CA GLU A 500 10.55 -1.80 3.57
C GLU A 500 11.21 -1.63 4.93
N MET A 501 10.48 -2.00 5.98
CA MET A 501 11.05 -2.27 7.29
C MET A 501 11.13 -3.77 7.50
N GLN A 502 12.25 -4.24 8.07
CA GLN A 502 12.42 -5.64 8.43
C GLN A 502 11.24 -6.21 9.20
N GLY A 503 10.50 -7.10 8.53
CA GLY A 503 9.42 -7.94 9.06
C GLY A 503 9.83 -9.40 9.19
N GLY A 504 11.07 -9.75 8.84
CA GLY A 504 11.61 -11.09 8.87
C GLY A 504 13.01 -11.14 8.24
N SER A 505 13.38 -12.25 7.62
CA SER A 505 14.61 -12.37 6.86
C SER A 505 14.49 -13.43 5.77
N LEU A 506 15.20 -13.21 4.66
CA LEU A 506 15.51 -14.25 3.69
C LEU A 506 16.38 -15.34 4.32
N ASN A 507 16.44 -16.51 3.68
CA ASN A 507 17.23 -17.63 4.16
C ASN A 507 17.66 -18.55 3.01
N GLY A 508 18.93 -18.96 3.03
CA GLY A 508 19.58 -19.67 1.93
C GLY A 508 19.69 -21.18 2.10
N TRP A 509 20.30 -21.82 1.09
CA TRP A 509 20.62 -23.25 1.11
C TRP A 509 21.84 -23.55 2.00
N GLY A 510 21.89 -24.77 2.56
CA GLY A 510 23.12 -25.30 3.17
C GLY A 510 23.06 -25.57 4.67
N PRO A 511 24.08 -26.29 5.20
CA PRO A 511 24.09 -26.81 6.57
C PRO A 511 24.28 -25.73 7.66
N GLY A 512 24.69 -24.51 7.29
CA GLY A 512 24.76 -23.36 8.19
C GLY A 512 23.50 -22.49 8.19
N SER A 513 22.55 -22.76 7.31
CA SER A 513 21.29 -22.02 7.22
C SER A 513 20.28 -22.62 8.20
N ALA A 514 19.73 -21.79 9.08
CA ALA A 514 18.61 -22.19 9.94
C ALA A 514 17.37 -22.54 9.08
N GLN A 515 16.30 -23.07 9.67
CA GLN A 515 14.97 -22.94 9.06
C GLN A 515 14.42 -21.54 9.35
N TYR A 516 13.37 -21.10 8.64
CA TYR A 516 12.71 -19.81 8.92
C TYR A 516 12.19 -19.66 10.36
N SER A 517 12.09 -20.74 11.14
CA SER A 517 11.86 -20.66 12.58
C SER A 517 12.92 -19.82 13.31
N GLY A 518 14.20 -19.87 12.89
CA GLY A 518 15.26 -19.00 13.41
C GLY A 518 15.00 -17.53 13.06
N CYS A 519 14.60 -17.26 11.82
CA CYS A 519 14.26 -15.89 11.39
C CYS A 519 13.03 -15.32 12.13
N THR A 520 12.06 -16.18 12.45
CA THR A 520 10.88 -15.84 13.27
C THR A 520 11.29 -15.42 14.69
N LEU A 521 12.33 -16.05 15.25
CA LEU A 521 12.86 -15.70 16.57
C LEU A 521 13.66 -14.39 16.53
N LEU A 522 14.57 -14.24 15.55
CA LEU A 522 15.40 -13.03 15.38
C LEU A 522 14.53 -11.77 15.31
N THR A 523 13.45 -11.83 14.54
CA THR A 523 12.50 -10.72 14.33
C THR A 523 11.21 -10.92 15.13
N GLY A 524 11.29 -11.60 16.27
CA GLY A 524 10.14 -11.94 17.12
C GLY A 524 9.48 -10.75 17.82
N PRO A 525 8.56 -11.00 18.78
CA PRO A 525 7.83 -9.94 19.48
C PRO A 525 8.71 -8.90 20.17
N GLU A 526 9.84 -9.31 20.75
CA GLU A 526 10.80 -8.36 21.37
C GLU A 526 11.40 -7.41 20.32
N PHE A 527 11.71 -7.93 19.12
CA PHE A 527 12.23 -7.13 18.02
C PHE A 527 11.18 -6.12 17.55
N GLU A 528 9.94 -6.56 17.31
CA GLU A 528 8.83 -5.67 16.95
C GLU A 528 8.61 -4.62 18.04
N ASN A 529 8.74 -5.01 19.31
CA ASN A 529 8.55 -4.11 20.45
C ASN A 529 9.58 -2.97 20.48
N VAL A 530 10.86 -3.28 20.23
CA VAL A 530 11.97 -2.32 20.28
C VAL A 530 12.15 -1.57 18.95
N PHE A 531 12.27 -2.27 17.84
CA PHE A 531 12.64 -1.67 16.55
C PHE A 531 11.48 -0.91 15.91
N TYR A 532 10.23 -1.36 16.06
CA TYR A 532 9.10 -0.60 15.50
C TYR A 532 8.81 0.65 16.30
N ARG A 533 9.00 0.62 17.63
CA ARG A 533 8.96 1.84 18.46
C ARG A 533 10.17 2.76 18.22
N GLN A 534 11.32 2.22 17.78
CA GLN A 534 12.41 3.07 17.27
C GLN A 534 12.00 3.83 16.01
N LEU A 535 11.23 3.23 15.08
CA LEU A 535 10.68 3.99 13.94
C LEU A 535 9.77 5.12 14.40
N TRP A 536 8.96 4.87 15.44
CA TRP A 536 8.13 5.90 16.05
C TRP A 536 8.99 7.02 16.62
N ALA A 537 10.07 6.70 17.35
CA ALA A 537 11.03 7.67 17.88
C ALA A 537 11.73 8.48 16.77
N SER A 538 12.00 7.87 15.63
CA SER A 538 12.49 8.56 14.43
C SER A 538 11.39 9.30 13.66
N ASN A 539 10.18 9.40 14.23
CA ASN A 539 9.02 10.10 13.70
C ASN A 539 8.49 9.59 12.34
N VAL A 540 8.68 8.29 12.04
CA VAL A 540 8.14 7.63 10.84
C VAL A 540 6.61 7.65 10.85
N LYS A 541 5.99 7.86 9.67
CA LYS A 541 4.54 8.07 9.51
C LYS A 541 3.91 7.24 8.40
N LEU A 542 4.74 6.66 7.55
CA LEU A 542 4.36 5.62 6.61
C LEU A 542 5.38 4.48 6.76
N VAL A 543 4.92 3.26 6.89
CA VAL A 543 5.80 2.08 6.96
C VAL A 543 5.11 0.86 6.37
N SER A 544 5.87 -0.01 5.69
CA SER A 544 5.43 -1.37 5.36
C SER A 544 6.46 -2.40 5.84
N TYR A 545 5.98 -3.45 6.52
CA TYR A 545 6.85 -4.52 7.03
C TYR A 545 7.09 -5.59 5.97
N TYR A 546 8.34 -5.73 5.53
CA TYR A 546 8.78 -6.69 4.53
C TYR A 546 9.43 -7.89 5.22
N MET A 547 8.87 -9.10 5.23
CA MET A 547 7.52 -9.48 4.81
C MET A 547 6.55 -9.55 5.98
N PHE A 548 5.29 -9.18 5.75
CA PHE A 548 4.20 -9.49 6.67
C PHE A 548 3.63 -10.89 6.40
N TYR A 549 3.47 -11.23 5.11
CA TYR A 549 3.22 -12.59 4.64
C TYR A 549 4.07 -12.85 3.39
N GLY A 550 5.02 -13.79 3.49
CA GLY A 550 5.92 -14.09 2.38
C GLY A 550 5.35 -15.10 1.37
N GLY A 551 4.80 -16.23 1.84
CA GLY A 551 4.20 -17.27 0.99
C GLY A 551 5.20 -18.30 0.45
N THR A 552 4.93 -18.86 -0.73
CA THR A 552 5.74 -19.94 -1.32
C THR A 552 6.35 -19.50 -2.66
N SER A 553 7.66 -19.63 -2.82
CA SER A 553 8.36 -19.48 -4.10
C SER A 553 8.24 -20.77 -4.93
N TRP A 554 7.03 -21.09 -5.35
CA TRP A 554 6.73 -22.30 -6.15
C TRP A 554 7.37 -22.25 -7.54
N GLY A 555 7.48 -23.40 -8.20
CA GLY A 555 8.14 -23.51 -9.50
C GLY A 555 9.62 -23.11 -9.47
N ALA A 556 10.09 -22.52 -10.56
CA ALA A 556 11.40 -21.88 -10.69
C ALA A 556 11.40 -20.40 -10.28
N LEU A 557 10.50 -19.97 -9.38
CA LEU A 557 10.42 -18.59 -8.91
C LEU A 557 11.65 -18.09 -8.13
N PRO A 558 12.26 -18.85 -7.20
CA PRO A 558 13.37 -18.32 -6.41
C PRO A 558 14.62 -18.13 -7.27
N TYR A 559 15.47 -17.17 -6.89
CA TYR A 559 16.87 -17.14 -7.35
C TYR A 559 17.73 -18.11 -6.52
N GLY A 560 18.99 -18.33 -6.93
CA GLY A 560 19.86 -19.34 -6.33
C GLY A 560 20.10 -19.19 -4.82
N GLY A 561 20.04 -17.97 -4.27
CA GLY A 561 20.34 -17.70 -2.86
C GLY A 561 19.24 -18.05 -1.86
N VAL A 562 18.04 -18.45 -2.31
CA VAL A 562 16.94 -18.88 -1.43
C VAL A 562 16.31 -20.19 -1.92
N TYR A 563 15.55 -20.86 -1.04
CA TYR A 563 14.85 -22.11 -1.35
C TYR A 563 13.34 -21.91 -1.61
N THR A 564 12.55 -22.99 -1.67
CA THR A 564 11.15 -22.94 -2.09
C THR A 564 10.26 -22.19 -1.11
N SER A 565 10.42 -22.42 0.20
CA SER A 565 9.72 -21.62 1.20
C SER A 565 10.17 -20.17 1.14
N TYR A 566 9.19 -19.27 1.22
CA TYR A 566 9.41 -17.86 1.49
C TYR A 566 8.57 -17.45 2.71
N ASP A 567 8.55 -18.30 3.74
CA ASP A 567 7.91 -17.99 5.02
C ASP A 567 8.44 -16.68 5.60
N TYR A 568 9.73 -16.42 5.40
CA TYR A 568 10.44 -15.20 5.77
C TYR A 568 10.53 -14.97 7.30
N GLY A 569 9.93 -15.84 8.13
CA GLY A 569 9.67 -15.53 9.53
C GLY A 569 8.67 -14.39 9.71
N GLY A 570 7.74 -14.23 8.76
CA GLY A 570 6.75 -13.16 8.75
C GLY A 570 5.79 -13.19 9.93
N THR A 571 5.00 -12.13 10.08
CA THR A 571 3.91 -12.06 11.07
C THR A 571 2.81 -13.10 10.78
N ILE A 572 2.63 -13.44 9.50
CA ILE A 572 1.83 -14.57 9.04
C ILE A 572 2.79 -15.58 8.40
N SER A 573 2.76 -16.83 8.87
CA SER A 573 3.59 -17.91 8.30
C SER A 573 3.17 -18.28 6.88
N GLU A 574 4.01 -19.02 6.16
CA GLU A 574 3.75 -19.53 4.81
C GLU A 574 2.41 -20.29 4.71
N SER A 575 2.07 -21.08 5.75
CA SER A 575 0.81 -21.81 5.87
C SER A 575 -0.42 -20.92 6.15
N ARG A 576 -0.22 -19.61 6.31
CA ARG A 576 -1.19 -18.58 6.70
C ARG A 576 -1.51 -18.56 8.19
N ALA A 577 -0.75 -19.23 9.05
CA ALA A 577 -0.96 -19.17 10.50
C ALA A 577 -0.45 -17.83 11.06
N LEU A 578 -1.13 -17.31 12.09
CA LEU A 578 -0.61 -16.18 12.88
C LEU A 578 0.57 -16.65 13.73
N THR A 579 1.72 -15.98 13.59
CA THR A 579 2.92 -16.27 14.40
C THR A 579 2.86 -15.52 15.74
N PRO A 580 3.76 -15.80 16.71
CA PRO A 580 3.82 -15.07 17.99
C PRO A 580 4.01 -13.56 17.87
N LYS A 581 4.44 -13.08 16.69
CA LYS A 581 4.59 -11.67 16.33
C LYS A 581 3.25 -10.94 16.19
N HIS A 582 2.24 -11.59 15.61
CA HIS A 582 0.92 -10.98 15.34
C HIS A 582 0.29 -10.27 16.55
N PRO A 583 0.31 -10.86 17.77
CA PRO A 583 -0.10 -10.17 18.99
C PRO A 583 0.61 -8.83 19.26
N GLU A 584 1.93 -8.72 19.13
CA GLU A 584 2.67 -7.48 19.46
C GLU A 584 2.39 -6.39 18.44
N ILE A 585 2.54 -6.67 17.14
CA ILE A 585 2.19 -5.70 16.10
C ILE A 585 0.72 -5.28 16.15
N LYS A 586 -0.20 -6.14 16.63
CA LYS A 586 -1.60 -5.78 16.84
C LYS A 586 -1.81 -4.76 17.96
N LEU A 587 -1.10 -4.90 19.08
CA LEU A 587 -1.12 -3.91 20.16
C LEU A 587 -0.71 -2.54 19.63
N GLN A 588 0.36 -2.52 18.82
CA GLN A 588 0.88 -1.31 18.18
C GLN A 588 -0.07 -0.74 17.10
N GLY A 589 -0.60 -1.58 16.21
CA GLY A 589 -1.47 -1.17 15.12
C GLY A 589 -2.80 -0.60 15.58
N ILE A 590 -3.43 -1.21 16.60
CA ILE A 590 -4.69 -0.68 17.17
C ILE A 590 -4.42 0.64 17.92
N PHE A 591 -3.30 0.78 18.62
CA PHE A 591 -2.87 2.05 19.20
C PHE A 591 -2.75 3.15 18.12
N LEU A 592 -1.94 2.92 17.08
CA LEU A 592 -1.72 3.91 16.02
C LEU A 592 -3.03 4.28 15.34
N ARG A 593 -3.84 3.29 14.96
CA ARG A 593 -5.13 3.52 14.32
C ARG A 593 -6.10 4.34 15.19
N SER A 594 -6.05 4.16 16.50
CA SER A 594 -6.95 4.85 17.45
C SER A 594 -6.37 6.16 18.02
N SER A 595 -5.11 6.50 17.67
CA SER A 595 -4.38 7.67 18.18
C SER A 595 -4.10 8.72 17.09
N PRO A 596 -5.10 9.47 16.60
CA PRO A 596 -4.87 10.52 15.60
C PRO A 596 -3.93 11.63 16.11
N GLU A 597 -3.82 11.77 17.43
CA GLU A 597 -2.83 12.62 18.10
C GLU A 597 -1.38 12.30 17.70
N PHE A 598 -1.10 11.07 17.28
CA PHE A 598 0.24 10.67 16.84
C PHE A 598 0.56 11.02 15.38
N TYR A 599 -0.44 11.35 14.55
CA TYR A 599 -0.27 11.50 13.09
C TYR A 599 0.45 12.78 12.70
N LYS A 600 0.53 13.73 13.64
CA LYS A 600 1.19 15.01 13.48
C LYS A 600 2.01 15.29 14.73
N THR A 601 3.28 14.90 14.71
CA THR A 601 4.19 15.08 15.85
C THR A 601 5.50 15.72 15.41
N ASN A 602 6.02 16.63 16.23
CA ASN A 602 7.39 17.12 16.14
C ASN A 602 8.27 16.30 17.09
N ARG A 603 9.52 16.02 16.70
CA ARG A 603 10.53 15.52 17.64
C ARG A 603 11.08 16.69 18.45
N ILE A 604 10.79 16.70 19.74
CA ILE A 604 11.15 17.77 20.67
C ILE A 604 12.51 17.50 21.31
N GLY A 605 12.86 16.25 21.56
CA GLY A 605 14.17 15.86 22.08
C GLY A 605 14.46 14.37 21.89
N ASN A 606 15.74 14.03 21.86
CA ASN A 606 16.24 12.65 21.79
C ASN A 606 17.45 12.49 22.73
N SER A 607 17.22 12.69 24.01
CA SER A 607 18.25 12.67 25.05
C SER A 607 17.64 12.22 26.35
N SER A 608 18.42 11.52 27.17
CA SER A 608 18.04 11.10 28.52
C SER A 608 18.28 12.19 29.57
N ILE A 609 18.96 13.27 29.18
CA ILE A 609 19.24 14.45 30.01
C ILE A 609 18.84 15.75 29.29
N GLY A 610 18.36 16.74 30.04
CA GLY A 610 18.12 18.08 29.50
C GLY A 610 17.01 18.15 28.46
N LEU A 611 15.98 17.32 28.59
CA LEU A 611 14.75 17.47 27.81
C LEU A 611 14.03 18.77 28.22
N PRO A 612 13.19 19.37 27.35
CA PRO A 612 12.55 20.65 27.65
C PRO A 612 11.78 20.67 28.97
N GLY A 613 11.82 21.81 29.66
CA GLY A 613 11.19 21.97 30.98
C GLY A 613 11.98 21.40 32.15
N GLY A 614 13.22 20.93 31.94
CA GLY A 614 14.03 20.30 32.99
C GLY A 614 13.80 18.79 33.13
N SER A 615 13.02 18.22 32.22
CA SER A 615 12.71 16.79 32.10
C SER A 615 13.97 15.92 31.90
N GLY A 616 13.93 14.70 32.42
CA GLY A 616 15.03 13.73 32.36
C GLY A 616 14.69 12.42 33.07
N VAL A 617 15.56 11.43 32.96
CA VAL A 617 15.41 10.14 33.67
C VAL A 617 16.35 10.03 34.85
N SER A 618 15.98 9.24 35.87
CA SER A 618 16.82 9.02 37.05
C SER A 618 18.12 8.25 36.78
N ASP A 619 18.15 7.44 35.72
CA ASP A 619 19.36 6.76 35.24
C ASP A 619 19.54 6.98 33.73
N PRO A 620 20.17 8.10 33.33
CA PRO A 620 20.36 8.43 31.92
C PRO A 620 21.42 7.57 31.22
N SER A 621 22.16 6.73 31.96
CA SER A 621 23.12 5.81 31.38
C SER A 621 22.47 4.49 30.93
N ALA A 622 21.37 4.10 31.61
CA ALA A 622 20.66 2.86 31.37
C ALA A 622 19.47 3.00 30.40
N VAL A 623 18.85 4.19 30.30
CA VAL A 623 17.62 4.41 29.51
C VAL A 623 17.86 5.48 28.45
N ALA A 624 17.39 5.24 27.23
CA ALA A 624 17.29 6.22 26.16
C ALA A 624 15.85 6.73 26.05
N VAL A 625 15.68 8.04 25.81
CA VAL A 625 14.37 8.69 25.70
C VAL A 625 14.30 9.58 24.45
N THR A 626 13.23 9.39 23.68
CA THR A 626 12.82 10.31 22.62
C THR A 626 11.46 10.90 22.95
N PHE A 627 11.36 12.23 22.94
CA PHE A 627 10.13 12.96 23.19
C PHE A 627 9.57 13.53 21.89
N LEU A 628 8.36 13.10 21.53
CA LEU A 628 7.57 13.65 20.44
C LEU A 628 6.36 14.38 21.01
N GLN A 629 5.95 15.46 20.36
CA GLN A 629 4.77 16.22 20.76
C GLN A 629 3.91 16.59 19.57
N ASN A 630 2.60 16.41 19.71
CA ASN A 630 1.65 16.96 18.76
C ASN A 630 1.56 18.48 18.95
N PRO A 631 1.89 19.29 17.92
CA PRO A 631 1.92 20.74 18.06
C PRO A 631 0.53 21.38 18.20
N ASP A 632 -0.54 20.67 17.81
CA ASP A 632 -1.90 21.20 17.82
C ASP A 632 -2.60 20.94 19.18
N SER A 633 -2.44 19.74 19.73
CA SER A 633 -3.09 19.33 20.97
C SER A 633 -2.19 19.37 22.21
N GLY A 634 -0.88 19.43 21.98
CA GLY A 634 0.16 19.31 23.00
C GLY A 634 0.38 17.90 23.54
N ALA A 635 -0.32 16.88 23.03
CA ALA A 635 -0.16 15.48 23.44
C ALA A 635 1.30 15.04 23.27
N GLY A 636 1.87 14.47 24.34
CA GLY A 636 3.26 14.05 24.42
C GLY A 636 3.42 12.53 24.35
N PHE A 637 4.44 12.09 23.63
CA PHE A 637 4.82 10.69 23.44
C PHE A 637 6.29 10.54 23.79
N TRP A 638 6.57 9.98 24.97
CA TRP A 638 7.90 9.75 25.50
C TRP A 638 8.25 8.29 25.26
N ILE A 639 8.97 8.04 24.18
CA ILE A 639 9.37 6.69 23.75
C ILE A 639 10.66 6.36 24.47
N VAL A 640 10.60 5.33 25.32
CA VAL A 640 11.67 4.91 26.21
C VAL A 640 12.11 3.49 25.88
N ARG A 641 13.40 3.20 26.02
CA ARG A 641 14.00 1.87 25.86
C ARG A 641 15.30 1.79 26.66
N GLN A 642 15.87 0.61 26.83
CA GLN A 642 17.26 0.52 27.29
C GLN A 642 18.19 1.30 26.34
N ASN A 643 19.19 1.97 26.91
CA ASN A 643 20.20 2.69 26.14
C ASN A 643 20.98 1.74 25.22
N ASP A 644 21.44 0.62 25.78
CA ASP A 644 21.81 -0.57 25.01
C ASP A 644 20.55 -1.36 24.66
N SER A 645 20.10 -1.23 23.41
CA SER A 645 18.88 -1.90 22.93
C SER A 645 19.00 -3.42 22.82
N THR A 646 20.20 -3.99 22.95
CA THR A 646 20.41 -5.45 22.93
C THR A 646 20.23 -6.08 24.31
N SER A 647 20.26 -5.24 25.36
CA SER A 647 20.23 -5.65 26.76
C SER A 647 18.98 -6.44 27.10
N THR A 648 19.18 -7.61 27.70
CA THR A 648 18.13 -8.46 28.27
C THR A 648 17.90 -8.17 29.77
N ALA A 649 18.55 -7.15 30.32
CA ALA A 649 18.42 -6.79 31.73
C ALA A 649 17.12 -6.02 32.03
N ILE A 650 16.55 -6.31 33.21
CA ILE A 650 15.46 -5.52 33.77
C ILE A 650 16.02 -4.15 34.18
N THR A 651 15.42 -3.07 33.70
CA THR A 651 15.85 -1.70 33.95
C THR A 651 14.71 -0.91 34.60
N SER A 652 14.96 -0.28 35.74
CA SER A 652 13.97 0.53 36.46
C SER A 652 14.42 1.98 36.58
N PHE A 653 13.51 2.92 36.34
CA PHE A 653 13.82 4.35 36.33
C PHE A 653 12.56 5.18 36.66
N THR A 654 12.77 6.47 36.92
CA THR A 654 11.71 7.49 36.96
C THR A 654 11.93 8.48 35.82
N LEU A 655 10.86 9.14 35.38
CA LEU A 655 10.87 10.07 34.26
C LEU A 655 10.18 11.37 34.65
N ASP A 656 10.92 12.46 34.57
CA ASP A 656 10.39 13.81 34.74
C ASP A 656 9.78 14.27 33.42
N VAL A 657 8.48 14.58 33.41
CA VAL A 657 7.76 15.07 32.22
C VAL A 657 7.19 16.45 32.47
N THR A 658 7.08 17.25 31.41
CA THR A 658 6.42 18.57 31.47
C THR A 658 5.09 18.49 30.73
N THR A 659 4.00 18.87 31.39
CA THR A 659 2.66 18.90 30.79
C THR A 659 2.43 20.17 29.95
N VAL A 660 1.37 20.18 29.15
CA VAL A 660 0.98 21.37 28.35
C VAL A 660 0.69 22.62 29.18
N HIS A 661 0.43 22.46 30.48
CA HIS A 661 0.19 23.56 31.41
C HIS A 661 1.46 24.06 32.10
N GLY A 662 2.62 23.44 31.83
CA GLY A 662 3.91 23.78 32.41
C GLY A 662 4.19 23.10 33.75
N ASP A 663 3.31 22.20 34.21
CA ASP A 663 3.55 21.41 35.41
C ASP A 663 4.61 20.34 35.13
N VAL A 664 5.60 20.22 36.03
CA VAL A 664 6.62 19.17 36.00
C VAL A 664 6.16 18.02 36.89
N LEU A 665 6.02 16.83 36.31
CA LEU A 665 5.61 15.61 37.01
C LEU A 665 6.79 14.64 37.09
N HIS A 666 7.08 14.15 38.28
CA HIS A 666 8.08 13.10 38.54
C HIS A 666 7.40 11.73 38.46
N LEU A 667 7.40 11.10 37.29
CA LEU A 667 6.65 9.86 37.08
C LEU A 667 7.46 8.61 37.46
N PRO A 668 6.86 7.62 38.14
CA PRO A 668 5.45 7.59 38.61
C PRO A 668 5.22 8.38 39.91
N LEU A 669 3.97 8.78 40.19
CA LEU A 669 3.62 9.59 41.37
C LEU A 669 3.30 8.73 42.62
N VAL A 670 2.76 7.53 42.45
CA VAL A 670 2.39 6.60 43.53
C VAL A 670 3.27 5.35 43.52
N THR A 671 3.48 4.75 42.35
CA THR A 671 4.35 3.56 42.22
C THR A 671 5.84 3.94 42.26
N SER A 672 6.72 2.97 42.52
CA SER A 672 8.14 3.29 42.81
C SER A 672 8.99 3.62 41.59
N ALA A 673 8.69 3.05 40.42
CA ALA A 673 9.48 3.19 39.20
C ALA A 673 8.69 2.70 37.98
N ILE A 674 9.09 3.19 36.80
CA ILE A 674 8.80 2.57 35.51
C ILE A 674 9.82 1.46 35.29
N THR A 675 9.39 0.30 34.82
CA THR A 675 10.26 -0.86 34.56
C THR A 675 10.21 -1.26 33.09
N LEU A 676 11.36 -1.57 32.52
CA LEU A 676 11.52 -2.27 31.24
C LEU A 676 12.05 -3.68 31.52
N SER A 677 11.38 -4.68 30.99
CA SER A 677 11.94 -6.02 30.80
C SER A 677 13.08 -5.97 29.77
N GLY A 678 13.90 -7.01 29.71
CA GLY A 678 14.92 -7.13 28.66
C GLY A 678 14.32 -6.94 27.27
N ARG A 679 15.00 -6.16 26.40
CA ARG A 679 14.54 -5.84 25.04
C ARG A 679 13.09 -5.32 25.00
N GLU A 680 12.82 -4.28 25.79
CA GLU A 680 11.51 -3.65 25.84
C GLU A 680 11.61 -2.14 25.57
N SER A 681 10.68 -1.65 24.77
CA SER A 681 10.39 -0.22 24.61
C SER A 681 8.95 0.08 24.99
N LYS A 682 8.74 1.25 25.62
CA LYS A 682 7.41 1.73 26.04
C LYS A 682 7.18 3.14 25.53
N VAL A 683 5.91 3.52 25.41
CA VAL A 683 5.49 4.91 25.21
C VAL A 683 4.84 5.40 26.49
N VAL A 684 5.48 6.34 27.20
CA VAL A 684 4.84 7.09 28.28
C VAL A 684 4.10 8.25 27.63
N LEU A 685 2.82 8.41 27.96
CA LEU A 685 1.96 9.43 27.35
C LEU A 685 1.75 10.60 28.31
N THR A 686 1.61 11.81 27.77
CA THR A 686 1.18 13.01 28.51
C THR A 686 0.13 13.79 27.72
N ASP A 687 -0.81 14.41 28.41
CA ASP A 687 -1.83 15.31 27.82
C ASP A 687 -2.60 14.68 26.63
N TYR A 688 -2.85 13.38 26.71
CA TYR A 688 -3.35 12.57 25.62
C TYR A 688 -4.89 12.61 25.57
N ALA A 689 -5.44 13.07 24.44
CA ALA A 689 -6.89 13.07 24.22
C ALA A 689 -7.40 11.67 23.85
N TYR A 690 -8.55 11.27 24.40
CA TYR A 690 -9.22 10.03 24.04
C TYR A 690 -10.73 10.23 23.92
N GLY A 691 -11.32 9.60 22.91
CA GLY A 691 -12.72 9.83 22.56
C GLY A 691 -13.01 11.26 22.13
N ALA A 692 -14.22 11.74 22.40
CA ALA A 692 -14.70 13.03 21.94
C ALA A 692 -14.42 14.18 22.92
N LYS A 693 -14.31 13.90 24.23
CA LYS A 693 -14.30 14.94 25.27
C LYS A 693 -13.26 14.72 26.38
N SER A 694 -12.66 13.53 26.44
CA SER A 694 -11.83 13.13 27.57
C SER A 694 -10.34 13.28 27.28
N ARG A 695 -9.57 13.50 28.35
CA ARG A 695 -8.10 13.62 28.29
C ARG A 695 -7.48 12.88 29.46
N MET A 696 -6.33 12.27 29.21
CA MET A 696 -5.48 11.62 30.19
C MET A 696 -4.26 12.50 30.43
N LEU A 697 -3.99 12.83 31.69
CA LEU A 697 -2.86 13.68 32.07
C LEU A 697 -1.53 12.98 31.78
N TYR A 698 -1.40 11.73 32.21
CA TYR A 698 -0.28 10.88 31.86
C TYR A 698 -0.63 9.39 31.97
N SER A 699 0.20 8.53 31.38
CA SER A 699 0.18 7.09 31.60
C SER A 699 1.56 6.47 31.41
N THR A 700 1.95 5.61 32.35
CA THR A 700 3.09 4.68 32.19
C THR A 700 2.63 3.34 31.59
N ALA A 701 1.34 3.01 31.74
CA ALA A 701 0.70 1.91 31.01
C ALA A 701 0.62 2.24 29.51
N GLN A 702 0.60 1.19 28.68
CA GLN A 702 0.44 1.32 27.23
C GLN A 702 -1.05 1.43 26.87
N VAL A 703 -1.38 2.13 25.79
CA VAL A 703 -2.75 2.21 25.27
C VAL A 703 -2.95 1.14 24.21
N PHE A 704 -3.96 0.29 24.36
CA PHE A 704 -4.42 -0.61 23.31
C PHE A 704 -5.42 0.09 22.39
N PHE A 705 -6.45 0.75 22.96
CA PHE A 705 -7.48 1.45 22.21
C PHE A 705 -7.90 2.75 22.91
N SER A 706 -8.12 3.80 22.12
CA SER A 706 -8.67 5.08 22.55
C SER A 706 -9.69 5.59 21.52
N GLY A 707 -10.89 5.96 21.97
CA GLY A 707 -11.91 6.41 21.02
C GLY A 707 -13.27 6.52 21.66
N SER A 708 -14.32 6.47 20.83
CA SER A 708 -15.69 6.48 21.32
C SER A 708 -16.43 5.22 20.87
N ILE A 709 -17.19 4.62 21.79
CA ILE A 709 -18.15 3.55 21.49
C ILE A 709 -19.50 4.06 22.01
N ASP A 710 -20.47 4.20 21.11
CA ASP A 710 -21.65 5.06 21.32
C ASP A 710 -21.26 6.49 21.69
N SER A 711 -21.85 7.05 22.74
CA SER A 711 -21.55 8.37 23.28
C SER A 711 -20.50 8.33 24.39
N ARG A 712 -19.87 7.17 24.64
CA ARG A 712 -18.88 6.99 25.71
C ARG A 712 -17.47 7.10 25.16
N ASP A 713 -16.64 7.87 25.83
CA ASP A 713 -15.20 7.88 25.60
C ASP A 713 -14.60 6.63 26.25
N VAL A 714 -13.99 5.78 25.44
CA VAL A 714 -13.41 4.50 25.85
C VAL A 714 -11.89 4.59 25.80
N LEU A 715 -11.26 4.22 26.90
CA LEU A 715 -9.81 4.05 27.00
C LEU A 715 -9.51 2.64 27.51
N PHE A 716 -8.75 1.87 26.73
CA PHE A 716 -8.29 0.53 27.12
C PHE A 716 -6.77 0.54 27.20
N LEU A 717 -6.26 0.45 28.43
CA LEU A 717 -4.84 0.41 28.78
C LEU A 717 -4.36 -1.03 29.04
N TYR A 718 -3.06 -1.25 28.94
CA TYR A 718 -2.45 -2.53 29.29
C TYR A 718 -1.01 -2.39 29.81
N GLY A 719 -0.52 -3.42 30.48
CA GLY A 719 0.87 -3.51 30.93
C GLY A 719 1.26 -4.91 31.39
N ASP A 720 2.56 -5.18 31.50
CA ASP A 720 3.05 -6.48 32.00
C ASP A 720 2.65 -6.66 33.48
N ALA A 721 2.12 -7.84 33.83
CA ALA A 721 1.66 -8.19 35.18
C ALA A 721 2.77 -8.19 36.24
N SER A 722 4.03 -8.30 35.82
CA SER A 722 5.22 -8.24 36.67
C SER A 722 5.75 -6.82 36.90
N GLN A 723 5.18 -5.81 36.23
CA GLN A 723 5.60 -4.41 36.30
C GLN A 723 4.50 -3.55 36.92
N SER A 724 4.89 -2.49 37.64
CA SER A 724 3.92 -1.55 38.18
C SER A 724 3.53 -0.52 37.12
N HIS A 725 2.25 -0.17 37.05
CA HIS A 725 1.73 0.81 36.09
C HIS A 725 0.87 1.85 36.77
N GLU A 726 0.84 3.06 36.22
CA GLU A 726 0.06 4.17 36.77
C GLU A 726 -0.37 5.13 35.67
N PHE A 727 -1.56 5.71 35.83
CA PHE A 727 -2.09 6.72 34.93
C PHE A 727 -3.03 7.68 35.67
N GLY A 728 -2.98 8.95 35.26
CA GLY A 728 -3.75 10.03 35.87
C GLY A 728 -4.79 10.59 34.89
N LEU A 729 -6.06 10.64 35.30
CA LEU A 729 -7.13 11.21 34.48
C LEU A 729 -8.28 11.80 35.32
N ALA A 730 -9.08 12.65 34.67
CA ALA A 730 -10.33 13.12 35.25
C ALA A 730 -11.45 12.10 35.03
N LEU A 731 -12.14 11.73 36.11
CA LEU A 731 -13.26 10.78 36.10
C LEU A 731 -14.59 11.53 36.27
N SER A 732 -15.54 11.28 35.37
CA SER A 732 -16.87 11.90 35.39
C SER A 732 -17.93 10.92 35.92
N GLY A 733 -18.20 10.97 37.24
CA GLY A 733 -19.21 10.13 37.91
C GLY A 733 -18.65 9.35 39.12
N PHE A 734 -19.36 8.30 39.54
CA PHE A 734 -18.97 7.48 40.69
C PHE A 734 -18.05 6.33 40.28
N SER A 735 -16.93 6.19 40.99
CA SER A 735 -15.94 5.13 40.76
C SER A 735 -16.42 3.77 41.31
N SER A 736 -16.01 2.69 40.66
CA SER A 736 -16.09 1.34 41.22
C SER A 736 -14.78 1.03 41.95
N SER A 737 -14.86 0.64 43.21
CA SER A 737 -13.71 0.04 43.92
C SER A 737 -13.53 -1.41 43.48
N ALA A 738 -12.32 -1.79 43.07
CA ALA A 738 -11.92 -3.18 42.87
C ALA A 738 -10.61 -3.45 43.61
N ASP A 739 -10.42 -4.66 44.14
CA ASP A 739 -9.24 -5.04 44.93
C ASP A 739 -7.93 -5.10 44.12
N VAL A 740 -7.97 -4.88 42.80
CA VAL A 740 -6.85 -5.10 41.86
C VAL A 740 -6.03 -3.82 41.59
N PHE A 741 -6.58 -2.64 41.87
CA PHE A 741 -5.89 -1.35 41.67
C PHE A 741 -6.16 -0.40 42.83
N THR A 742 -5.28 0.59 43.00
CA THR A 742 -5.49 1.68 43.97
C THR A 742 -5.91 2.94 43.24
N ALA A 743 -6.93 3.63 43.76
CA ALA A 743 -7.34 4.95 43.28
C ALA A 743 -6.95 6.02 44.30
N THR A 744 -6.00 6.88 43.91
CA THR A 744 -5.43 7.93 44.75
C THR A 744 -5.95 9.30 44.31
N ASN A 745 -6.41 10.12 45.26
CA ASN A 745 -6.85 11.49 44.97
C ASN A 745 -5.65 12.33 44.52
N GLY A 746 -5.78 13.06 43.41
CA GLY A 746 -4.71 13.88 42.84
C GLY A 746 -4.03 14.81 43.84
N THR A 747 -4.79 15.46 44.73
CA THR A 747 -4.20 16.38 45.75
C THR A 747 -3.24 15.71 46.71
N SER A 748 -3.44 14.43 47.01
CA SER A 748 -2.53 13.70 47.90
C SER A 748 -1.15 13.45 47.28
N VAL A 749 -1.04 13.61 45.95
CA VAL A 749 0.19 13.48 45.17
C VAL A 749 0.52 14.75 44.38
N GLY A 750 0.02 15.91 44.84
CA GLY A 750 0.39 17.22 44.29
C GLY A 750 -0.32 17.62 42.98
N LEU A 751 -1.36 16.90 42.56
CA LEU A 751 -2.18 17.21 41.39
C LEU A 751 -3.50 17.92 41.78
N SER A 752 -4.24 18.41 40.78
CA SER A 752 -5.60 18.94 40.96
C SER A 752 -6.57 17.91 41.55
N GLU A 753 -7.54 18.34 42.36
CA GLU A 753 -8.63 17.51 42.91
C GLU A 753 -9.45 16.80 41.82
N ALA A 754 -9.47 17.35 40.60
CA ALA A 754 -10.19 16.78 39.47
C ALA A 754 -9.51 15.55 38.87
N ILE A 755 -8.24 15.27 39.23
CA ILE A 755 -7.48 14.14 38.72
C ILE A 755 -7.51 12.99 39.73
N THR A 756 -7.79 11.79 39.24
CA THR A 756 -7.61 10.54 39.99
C THR A 756 -6.41 9.79 39.40
N VAL A 757 -5.50 9.35 40.26
CA VAL A 757 -4.37 8.51 39.88
C VAL A 757 -4.74 7.05 40.14
N ILE A 758 -4.73 6.24 39.09
CA ILE A 758 -4.96 4.80 39.17
C ILE A 758 -3.61 4.10 39.09
N SER A 759 -3.31 3.24 40.06
CA SER A 759 -2.07 2.45 40.09
C SER A 759 -2.31 0.95 40.25
N PHE A 760 -1.54 0.17 39.50
CA PHE A 760 -1.43 -1.28 39.57
C PHE A 760 -0.04 -1.63 40.10
N SER A 761 0.04 -2.18 41.31
CA SER A 761 1.30 -2.59 41.91
C SER A 761 1.68 -4.00 41.47
N ALA A 762 2.94 -4.19 41.07
CA ALA A 762 3.44 -5.51 40.70
C ALA A 762 3.67 -6.45 41.90
N PRO A 763 3.45 -7.77 41.73
CA PRO A 763 2.71 -8.37 40.63
C PRO A 763 1.19 -8.19 40.81
N PHE A 764 0.43 -8.02 39.73
CA PHE A 764 -1.03 -7.98 39.77
C PHE A 764 -1.65 -9.19 39.05
N SER A 765 -2.93 -9.47 39.33
CA SER A 765 -3.64 -10.62 38.76
C SER A 765 -3.97 -10.39 37.27
N PRO A 766 -3.65 -11.34 36.36
CA PRO A 766 -4.02 -11.25 34.95
C PRO A 766 -5.54 -11.22 34.72
N GLY A 767 -5.97 -10.57 33.65
CA GLY A 767 -7.35 -10.46 33.18
C GLY A 767 -7.76 -9.03 32.83
N LEU A 768 -8.95 -8.89 32.24
CA LEU A 768 -9.57 -7.59 31.97
C LEU A 768 -10.22 -7.03 33.24
N VAL A 769 -9.88 -5.80 33.58
CA VAL A 769 -10.44 -5.04 34.70
C VAL A 769 -11.18 -3.82 34.16
N THR A 770 -12.42 -3.63 34.61
CA THR A 770 -13.15 -2.36 34.42
C THR A 770 -12.76 -1.41 35.54
N VAL A 771 -11.87 -0.46 35.23
CA VAL A 771 -11.37 0.54 36.18
C VAL A 771 -12.47 1.56 36.50
N PHE A 772 -13.15 2.05 35.47
CA PHE A 772 -14.20 3.05 35.61
C PHE A 772 -15.26 2.89 34.52
N GLU A 773 -16.53 3.13 34.85
CA GLU A 773 -17.63 3.12 33.89
C GLU A 773 -18.71 4.14 34.27
N SER A 774 -19.11 5.00 33.34
CA SER A 774 -20.21 5.94 33.48
C SER A 774 -21.00 6.05 32.17
N ASP A 775 -21.99 6.93 32.13
CA ASP A 775 -22.75 7.22 30.90
C ASP A 775 -21.88 7.87 29.81
N THR A 776 -20.71 8.39 30.16
CA THR A 776 -19.83 9.17 29.28
C THR A 776 -18.41 8.61 29.16
N GLN A 777 -17.96 7.75 30.07
CA GLN A 777 -16.59 7.21 30.07
C GLN A 777 -16.54 5.72 30.40
N LEU A 778 -15.63 4.99 29.76
CA LEU A 778 -15.26 3.62 30.11
C LEU A 778 -13.73 3.48 30.10
N ILE A 779 -13.17 3.07 31.23
CA ILE A 779 -11.73 2.85 31.39
C ILE A 779 -11.50 1.37 31.70
N LEU A 780 -10.74 0.73 30.84
CA LEU A 780 -10.36 -0.68 30.93
C LEU A 780 -8.86 -0.80 31.12
N PHE A 781 -8.44 -1.83 31.85
CA PHE A 781 -7.04 -2.21 32.00
C PHE A 781 -6.90 -3.73 31.88
N ALA A 782 -5.82 -4.23 31.27
CA ALA A 782 -5.51 -5.66 31.27
C ALA A 782 -4.00 -5.92 31.29
N ASP A 783 -3.59 -7.14 31.65
CA ASP A 783 -2.22 -7.59 31.39
C ASP A 783 -1.96 -7.73 29.88
N THR A 784 -0.70 -7.63 29.46
CA THR A 784 -0.29 -7.72 28.04
C THR A 784 -0.84 -8.98 27.33
N PRO A 785 -0.71 -10.21 27.86
CA PRO A 785 -1.34 -11.38 27.26
C PRO A 785 -2.85 -11.28 27.07
N THR A 786 -3.60 -10.71 28.02
CA THR A 786 -5.05 -10.53 27.87
C THR A 786 -5.38 -9.46 26.83
N ALA A 787 -4.70 -8.31 26.84
CA ALA A 787 -4.92 -7.23 25.87
C ALA A 787 -4.64 -7.70 24.43
N SER A 788 -3.62 -8.54 24.25
CA SER A 788 -3.23 -9.06 22.94
C SER A 788 -4.25 -10.05 22.35
N MET A 789 -5.24 -10.52 23.13
CA MET A 789 -6.38 -11.30 22.62
C MET A 789 -7.50 -10.44 22.04
N PHE A 790 -7.47 -9.12 22.22
CA PHE A 790 -8.50 -8.22 21.70
C PHE A 790 -8.26 -7.84 20.24
N PHE A 791 -9.37 -7.58 19.55
CA PHE A 791 -9.45 -7.07 18.20
C PHE A 791 -10.42 -5.89 18.20
N ALA A 792 -10.31 -5.04 17.19
CA ALA A 792 -11.18 -3.89 17.03
C ALA A 792 -11.62 -3.76 15.56
N PRO A 793 -12.52 -4.64 15.07
CA PRO A 793 -13.04 -4.55 13.70
C PRO A 793 -13.82 -3.25 13.49
N THR A 794 -13.75 -2.70 12.28
CA THR A 794 -14.55 -1.52 11.91
C THR A 794 -16.01 -1.91 11.69
N ILE A 795 -16.94 -1.03 12.07
CA ILE A 795 -18.36 -1.18 11.80
C ILE A 795 -18.72 -0.19 10.70
N SER A 796 -19.02 -0.70 9.50
CA SER A 796 -19.46 0.13 8.39
C SER A 796 -20.98 0.11 8.24
N SER A 797 -21.55 1.22 7.80
CA SER A 797 -22.99 1.29 7.52
C SER A 797 -23.32 0.47 6.27
N SER A 798 -24.20 -0.51 6.42
CA SER A 798 -24.67 -1.35 5.31
C SER A 798 -25.43 -0.56 4.23
N THR A 799 -25.91 0.63 4.57
CA THR A 799 -26.62 1.55 3.65
C THR A 799 -25.70 2.55 2.95
N SER A 800 -24.42 2.63 3.34
CA SER A 800 -23.47 3.54 2.70
C SER A 800 -23.09 3.04 1.31
N ILE A 801 -23.13 3.98 0.34
CA ILE A 801 -22.66 3.79 -1.03
C ILE A 801 -21.22 4.29 -1.24
N ASP A 802 -20.55 4.84 -0.21
CA ASP A 802 -19.13 5.22 -0.32
C ASP A 802 -18.30 3.94 -0.54
N PRO A 803 -17.50 3.85 -1.62
CA PRO A 803 -16.63 2.71 -1.84
C PRO A 803 -15.60 2.50 -0.71
N HIS A 804 -15.32 3.53 0.09
CA HIS A 804 -14.37 3.46 1.19
C HIS A 804 -15.04 3.30 2.57
N LYS A 805 -16.32 2.89 2.65
CA LYS A 805 -17.07 2.76 3.91
C LYS A 805 -16.42 1.88 4.98
N SER A 806 -15.56 0.94 4.60
CA SER A 806 -14.83 0.03 5.50
C SER A 806 -13.50 0.58 6.01
N TYR A 807 -13.03 1.71 5.47
CA TYR A 807 -11.74 2.32 5.80
C TYR A 807 -11.89 3.15 7.07
N TRP A 808 -11.01 2.90 8.05
CA TRP A 808 -10.97 3.66 9.30
C TRP A 808 -10.59 5.12 9.04
N SER A 809 -11.09 6.05 9.86
CA SER A 809 -10.98 7.52 9.69
C SER A 809 -11.79 8.07 8.52
N ILE A 810 -11.68 7.43 7.36
CA ILE A 810 -12.28 7.91 6.11
C ILE A 810 -13.76 7.56 6.01
N GLY A 811 -14.08 6.26 6.03
CA GLY A 811 -15.43 5.75 5.84
C GLY A 811 -16.20 5.52 7.13
N THR A 812 -15.50 5.13 8.20
CA THR A 812 -16.09 4.90 9.52
C THR A 812 -15.07 5.07 10.64
N ASN A 813 -15.55 5.54 11.79
CA ASN A 813 -14.84 5.51 13.08
C ASN A 813 -15.59 4.66 14.12
N GLU A 814 -16.62 3.94 13.69
CA GLU A 814 -17.36 3.03 14.57
C GLU A 814 -16.62 1.69 14.68
N THR A 815 -16.53 1.17 15.90
CA THR A 815 -15.90 -0.11 16.19
C THR A 815 -16.55 -0.77 17.42
N VAL A 816 -16.22 -2.04 17.61
CA VAL A 816 -16.44 -2.81 18.84
C VAL A 816 -15.10 -3.46 19.20
N LEU A 817 -14.84 -3.67 20.48
CA LEU A 817 -13.66 -4.43 20.92
C LEU A 817 -14.10 -5.87 21.21
N ILE A 818 -13.41 -6.85 20.65
CA ILE A 818 -13.75 -8.27 20.79
C ILE A 818 -12.51 -9.02 21.23
N GLY A 819 -12.53 -9.63 22.41
CA GLY A 819 -11.43 -10.41 22.97
C GLY A 819 -11.74 -11.88 23.13
N GLY A 820 -10.74 -12.74 22.91
CA GLY A 820 -10.78 -14.18 23.23
C GLY A 820 -10.62 -15.15 22.05
N PRO A 821 -11.29 -14.96 20.90
CA PRO A 821 -11.12 -15.81 19.71
C PRO A 821 -9.70 -15.78 19.12
N TYR A 822 -9.38 -16.76 18.25
CA TYR A 822 -8.06 -16.80 17.56
C TYR A 822 -7.91 -15.65 16.58
N LEU A 823 -8.95 -15.36 15.79
CA LEU A 823 -8.99 -14.24 14.86
C LEU A 823 -10.41 -13.68 14.79
N VAL A 824 -10.54 -12.35 14.76
CA VAL A 824 -11.79 -11.66 14.40
C VAL A 824 -11.57 -10.99 13.04
N ARG A 825 -12.28 -11.47 12.02
CA ARG A 825 -12.14 -11.01 10.62
C ARG A 825 -12.96 -9.75 10.38
N SER A 826 -14.21 -9.74 10.83
CA SER A 826 -15.13 -8.62 10.63
C SER A 826 -16.25 -8.65 11.67
N ALA A 827 -16.90 -7.49 11.84
CA ALA A 827 -18.11 -7.35 12.63
C ALA A 827 -19.10 -6.42 11.91
N SER A 828 -20.39 -6.66 12.11
CA SER A 828 -21.46 -5.78 11.62
C SER A 828 -22.63 -5.76 12.61
N ILE A 829 -23.37 -4.66 12.64
CA ILE A 829 -24.58 -4.54 13.46
C ILE A 829 -25.80 -4.69 12.53
N ALA A 830 -26.74 -5.55 12.91
CA ALA A 830 -27.97 -5.76 12.14
C ALA A 830 -28.80 -4.47 12.01
N SER A 831 -29.71 -4.41 11.03
CA SER A 831 -30.52 -3.22 10.74
C SER A 831 -31.43 -2.78 11.89
N ASP A 832 -31.88 -3.72 12.74
CA ASP A 832 -32.62 -3.43 13.98
C ASP A 832 -31.73 -2.87 15.11
N SER A 833 -30.42 -2.78 14.86
CA SER A 833 -29.38 -2.27 15.74
C SER A 833 -29.18 -3.03 17.06
N ARG A 834 -29.68 -4.27 17.19
CA ARG A 834 -29.62 -5.06 18.43
C ARG A 834 -28.70 -6.27 18.37
N ILE A 835 -28.44 -6.79 17.18
CA ILE A 835 -27.64 -8.01 16.97
C ILE A 835 -26.28 -7.64 16.40
N LEU A 836 -25.21 -8.03 17.09
CA LEU A 836 -23.84 -7.95 16.60
C LEU A 836 -23.46 -9.25 15.88
N ASN A 837 -23.22 -9.19 14.57
CA ASN A 837 -22.74 -10.32 13.79
C ASN A 837 -21.22 -10.29 13.72
N ILE A 838 -20.57 -11.36 14.18
CA ILE A 838 -19.12 -11.48 14.23
C ILE A 838 -18.70 -12.62 13.31
N ARG A 839 -17.72 -12.37 12.43
CA ARG A 839 -17.04 -13.41 11.64
C ARG A 839 -15.60 -13.55 12.09
N GLY A 840 -15.13 -14.78 12.24
CA GLY A 840 -13.76 -15.04 12.68
C GLY A 840 -13.45 -16.54 12.80
N ASP A 841 -12.29 -16.82 13.39
CA ASP A 841 -11.75 -18.18 13.49
C ASP A 841 -11.54 -18.59 14.95
N LEU A 842 -11.75 -19.88 15.18
CA LEU A 842 -11.41 -20.56 16.43
C LEU A 842 -10.33 -21.59 16.15
N ASN A 843 -9.32 -21.66 17.01
CA ASN A 843 -8.27 -22.67 16.90
C ASN A 843 -8.73 -23.98 17.57
N LEU A 844 -9.09 -24.98 16.75
CA LEU A 844 -9.57 -26.26 17.24
C LEU A 844 -8.45 -27.22 17.66
N THR A 845 -7.19 -26.94 17.30
CA THR A 845 -6.04 -27.76 17.71
C THR A 845 -5.91 -27.81 19.23
N TYR A 846 -6.26 -26.73 19.94
CA TYR A 846 -6.05 -26.58 21.39
C TYR A 846 -7.33 -26.35 22.21
N GLN A 847 -8.48 -26.06 21.58
CA GLN A 847 -9.70 -25.69 22.30
C GLN A 847 -10.86 -26.67 22.03
N SER A 848 -11.10 -27.58 22.98
CA SER A 848 -12.19 -28.57 22.91
C SER A 848 -13.46 -28.18 23.70
N ASN A 849 -13.39 -27.20 24.61
CA ASN A 849 -14.45 -26.87 25.58
C ASN A 849 -15.12 -25.49 25.38
N GLY A 850 -15.13 -24.98 24.14
CA GLY A 850 -15.67 -23.65 23.80
C GLY A 850 -14.72 -22.50 24.09
N THR A 851 -14.95 -21.35 23.45
CA THR A 851 -14.05 -20.19 23.50
C THR A 851 -14.73 -19.03 24.23
N LYS A 852 -14.10 -18.49 25.27
CA LYS A 852 -14.62 -17.28 25.94
C LYS A 852 -14.54 -16.10 24.98
N ILE A 853 -15.58 -15.26 25.01
CA ILE A 853 -15.60 -14.01 24.24
C ILE A 853 -15.98 -12.85 25.15
N ILE A 854 -15.25 -11.75 25.04
CA ILE A 854 -15.54 -10.47 25.68
C ILE A 854 -15.83 -9.46 24.58
N ILE A 855 -16.91 -8.71 24.70
CA ILE A 855 -17.34 -7.68 23.75
C ILE A 855 -17.47 -6.37 24.50
N VAL A 856 -16.80 -5.33 24.02
CA VAL A 856 -17.04 -3.93 24.38
C VAL A 856 -17.71 -3.29 23.18
N GLY A 857 -19.01 -3.02 23.28
CA GLY A 857 -19.77 -2.55 22.14
C GLY A 857 -20.97 -1.69 22.53
N PRO A 858 -21.65 -1.06 21.57
CA PRO A 858 -22.82 -0.23 21.84
C PRO A 858 -23.83 -0.81 22.84
N ALA A 859 -24.37 0.04 23.73
CA ALA A 859 -25.33 -0.35 24.77
C ALA A 859 -26.64 -0.94 24.20
N ARG A 860 -26.93 -0.65 22.93
CA ARG A 860 -28.07 -1.20 22.18
C ARG A 860 -27.91 -2.68 21.80
N ILE A 861 -26.69 -3.23 21.85
CA ILE A 861 -26.45 -4.64 21.53
C ILE A 861 -26.96 -5.51 22.67
N THR A 862 -27.90 -6.40 22.36
CA THR A 862 -28.49 -7.32 23.34
C THR A 862 -28.14 -8.79 23.07
N SER A 863 -27.60 -9.09 21.89
CA SER A 863 -27.22 -10.45 21.47
C SER A 863 -26.13 -10.39 20.40
N ALA A 864 -25.36 -11.46 20.24
CA ALA A 864 -24.38 -11.58 19.16
C ALA A 864 -24.44 -12.93 18.45
N THR A 865 -23.90 -12.98 17.24
CA THR A 865 -23.65 -14.21 16.50
C THR A 865 -22.16 -14.37 16.21
N TRP A 866 -21.67 -15.61 16.23
CA TRP A 866 -20.35 -16.02 15.75
C TRP A 866 -20.51 -16.90 14.52
N ASN A 867 -20.02 -16.45 13.37
CA ASN A 867 -20.17 -17.15 12.08
C ASN A 867 -21.64 -17.58 11.83
N GLY A 868 -22.59 -16.70 12.16
CA GLY A 868 -24.03 -16.92 12.02
C GLY A 868 -24.71 -17.72 13.14
N LYS A 869 -23.96 -18.26 14.12
CA LYS A 869 -24.53 -18.99 15.27
C LYS A 869 -24.69 -18.07 16.48
N GLN A 870 -25.81 -18.14 17.17
CA GLN A 870 -26.09 -17.32 18.36
C GLN A 870 -25.08 -17.57 19.49
N ILE A 871 -24.73 -16.50 20.21
CA ILE A 871 -23.90 -16.51 21.42
C ILE A 871 -24.74 -15.94 22.56
N ASP A 872 -24.81 -16.67 23.67
CA ASP A 872 -25.42 -16.13 24.89
C ASP A 872 -24.49 -15.10 25.52
N LEU A 873 -24.96 -13.86 25.59
CA LEU A 873 -24.24 -12.76 26.22
C LEU A 873 -24.80 -12.45 27.61
N ARG A 874 -23.92 -12.08 28.52
CA ARG A 874 -24.24 -11.56 29.84
C ARG A 874 -23.41 -10.31 30.09
N ALA A 875 -23.98 -9.28 30.70
CA ALA A 875 -23.18 -8.16 31.15
C ALA A 875 -22.13 -8.63 32.16
N ALA A 876 -20.91 -8.08 32.10
CA ALA A 876 -19.87 -8.38 33.08
C ALA A 876 -20.39 -8.07 34.49
N SER A 877 -20.38 -9.07 35.38
CA SER A 877 -20.87 -8.91 36.76
C SER A 877 -19.87 -8.11 37.58
N GLY A 878 -20.18 -6.83 37.83
CA GLY A 878 -19.29 -5.95 38.58
C GLY A 878 -19.82 -4.53 38.69
N THR A 879 -20.97 -4.35 39.34
CA THR A 879 -21.31 -3.21 40.21
C THR A 879 -22.79 -3.27 40.56
N SER A 880 -23.10 -3.83 41.72
CA SER A 880 -24.45 -4.02 42.26
C SER A 880 -25.17 -2.71 42.67
N GLN A 881 -24.77 -1.55 42.14
CA GLN A 881 -25.31 -0.24 42.53
C GLN A 881 -25.54 0.78 41.40
N ARG A 882 -25.41 0.43 40.11
CA ARG A 882 -25.55 1.42 39.01
C ARG A 882 -26.92 1.41 38.31
N HIS A 883 -27.42 2.61 37.97
CA HIS A 883 -28.62 2.84 37.16
C HIS A 883 -28.40 2.65 35.64
N THR A 884 -27.16 2.39 35.19
CA THR A 884 -26.79 2.27 33.76
C THR A 884 -26.26 0.86 33.44
N PRO A 885 -26.74 0.20 32.36
CA PRO A 885 -26.20 -1.08 31.88
C PRO A 885 -24.73 -0.99 31.46
N SER A 886 -23.93 -2.01 31.80
CA SER A 886 -22.55 -2.11 31.33
C SER A 886 -22.50 -2.40 29.83
N ILE A 887 -21.55 -1.77 29.12
CA ILE A 887 -21.29 -2.07 27.70
C ILE A 887 -20.23 -3.16 27.50
N VAL A 888 -19.73 -3.74 28.60
CA VAL A 888 -18.85 -4.90 28.60
C VAL A 888 -19.69 -6.16 28.75
N LEU A 889 -19.77 -6.94 27.67
CA LEU A 889 -20.53 -8.18 27.58
C LEU A 889 -19.56 -9.37 27.53
N MET A 890 -19.94 -10.46 28.18
CA MET A 890 -19.18 -11.72 28.20
C MET A 890 -20.07 -12.85 27.72
N GLY A 891 -19.47 -13.78 26.99
CA GLY A 891 -20.16 -14.97 26.48
C GLY A 891 -19.21 -16.14 26.32
N THR A 892 -19.75 -17.24 25.80
CA THR A 892 -18.94 -18.40 25.39
C THR A 892 -19.41 -18.83 24.01
N ILE A 893 -18.48 -18.84 23.06
CA ILE A 893 -18.71 -19.42 21.75
C ILE A 893 -18.70 -20.94 21.95
N PRO A 894 -19.81 -21.63 21.66
CA PRO A 894 -19.86 -23.08 21.81
C PRO A 894 -18.84 -23.71 20.85
N ALA A 895 -18.16 -24.76 21.32
CA ALA A 895 -17.36 -25.58 20.43
C ALA A 895 -18.25 -26.09 19.27
N PRO A 896 -17.74 -26.19 18.03
CA PRO A 896 -18.48 -26.81 16.95
C PRO A 896 -18.95 -28.22 17.37
N ASN A 897 -20.23 -28.55 17.18
CA ASN A 897 -20.80 -29.84 17.56
C ASN A 897 -19.96 -31.00 16.99
N GLY A 898 -19.47 -31.89 17.86
CA GLY A 898 -18.65 -33.05 17.49
C GLY A 898 -17.15 -32.87 17.69
N ALA A 899 -16.73 -32.23 18.80
CA ALA A 899 -15.36 -31.85 19.18
C ALA A 899 -14.34 -33.00 19.35
N GLN A 900 -14.21 -33.84 18.33
CA GLN A 900 -12.98 -34.32 17.72
C GLN A 900 -13.26 -34.42 16.21
N VAL A 901 -13.25 -33.30 15.47
CA VAL A 901 -13.15 -33.41 14.00
C VAL A 901 -11.71 -33.80 13.70
N ALA A 902 -11.42 -35.10 13.80
CA ALA A 902 -10.15 -35.64 13.35
C ALA A 902 -10.13 -35.50 11.83
N VAL A 903 -9.51 -34.43 11.34
CA VAL A 903 -9.15 -34.32 9.92
C VAL A 903 -8.16 -35.45 9.66
N LYS A 904 -8.63 -36.52 9.03
CA LYS A 904 -7.80 -37.69 8.75
C LYS A 904 -6.94 -37.38 7.53
N VAL A 905 -5.65 -37.22 7.77
CA VAL A 905 -4.67 -37.10 6.70
C VAL A 905 -4.28 -38.50 6.22
N PRO A 906 -4.38 -38.82 4.91
CA PRO A 906 -4.08 -40.15 4.40
C PRO A 906 -2.58 -40.41 4.30
N THR A 907 -2.17 -41.67 4.51
CA THR A 907 -0.82 -42.13 4.17
C THR A 907 -0.66 -42.20 2.66
N LEU A 908 0.41 -41.61 2.13
CA LEU A 908 0.74 -41.64 0.70
C LEU A 908 1.27 -43.04 0.33
N SER A 909 0.47 -43.81 -0.40
CA SER A 909 0.79 -45.19 -0.79
C SER A 909 0.42 -45.45 -2.25
N GLY A 910 0.63 -46.66 -2.77
CA GLY A 910 0.23 -46.99 -4.15
C GLY A 910 1.05 -46.32 -5.26
N TRP A 911 2.26 -45.86 -4.93
CA TRP A 911 3.17 -45.18 -5.85
C TRP A 911 3.44 -45.96 -7.14
N LYS A 912 3.35 -45.25 -8.26
CA LYS A 912 3.66 -45.70 -9.61
C LYS A 912 4.96 -45.05 -10.06
N PHE A 913 5.84 -45.83 -10.69
CA PHE A 913 7.17 -45.40 -11.09
C PHE A 913 7.42 -45.58 -12.59
N ARG A 914 8.11 -44.61 -13.19
CA ARG A 914 8.66 -44.71 -14.54
C ARG A 914 10.00 -43.96 -14.64
N ASN A 915 10.89 -44.46 -15.50
CA ASN A 915 12.15 -43.79 -15.83
C ASN A 915 11.86 -42.42 -16.47
N SER A 916 12.49 -41.36 -15.95
CA SER A 916 12.36 -39.98 -16.44
C SER A 916 13.65 -39.44 -17.04
N LEU A 917 14.62 -40.32 -17.29
CA LEU A 917 15.84 -40.03 -18.03
C LEU A 917 16.08 -41.09 -19.12
N PRO A 918 15.18 -41.28 -20.10
CA PRO A 918 15.43 -42.19 -21.24
C PRO A 918 16.62 -41.75 -22.10
N GLU A 919 17.05 -40.49 -22.01
CA GLU A 919 18.12 -39.86 -22.78
C GLU A 919 19.45 -40.61 -22.66
N ILE A 920 19.75 -41.19 -21.50
CA ILE A 920 21.01 -41.93 -21.31
C ILE A 920 21.02 -43.28 -22.06
N SER A 921 19.90 -43.72 -22.64
CA SER A 921 19.89 -44.94 -23.45
C SER A 921 20.70 -44.77 -24.74
N LYS A 922 21.45 -45.81 -25.11
CA LYS A 922 22.18 -45.87 -26.40
C LYS A 922 21.26 -45.78 -27.62
N THR A 923 20.00 -46.13 -27.47
CA THR A 923 19.00 -46.11 -28.56
C THR A 923 18.08 -44.89 -28.49
N PHE A 924 18.38 -43.92 -27.63
CA PHE A 924 17.58 -42.71 -27.54
C PHE A 924 17.77 -41.86 -28.80
N ASP A 925 16.67 -41.46 -29.41
CA ASP A 925 16.65 -40.55 -30.54
C ASP A 925 16.39 -39.12 -30.03
N ASP A 926 17.39 -38.26 -30.15
CA ASP A 926 17.32 -36.84 -29.84
C ASP A 926 17.13 -35.97 -31.08
N SER A 927 16.80 -36.56 -32.24
CA SER A 927 16.66 -35.84 -33.53
C SER A 927 15.70 -34.64 -33.46
N SER A 928 14.69 -34.71 -32.57
CA SER A 928 13.71 -33.65 -32.33
C SER A 928 14.17 -32.53 -31.38
N TRP A 929 15.32 -32.68 -30.73
CA TRP A 929 15.86 -31.68 -29.79
C TRP A 929 16.42 -30.48 -30.53
N THR A 930 16.46 -29.33 -29.84
CA THR A 930 17.08 -28.12 -30.37
C THR A 930 18.57 -28.33 -30.56
N VAL A 931 19.08 -28.10 -31.76
CA VAL A 931 20.52 -28.10 -32.05
C VAL A 931 21.15 -26.86 -31.42
N ALA A 932 22.10 -27.05 -30.52
CA ALA A 932 22.81 -25.99 -29.83
C ALA A 932 24.03 -25.50 -30.63
N ASN A 933 23.76 -24.66 -31.63
CA ASN A 933 24.75 -24.17 -32.60
C ASN A 933 24.91 -22.64 -32.62
N HIS A 934 24.33 -21.91 -31.66
CA HIS A 934 24.53 -20.46 -31.58
C HIS A 934 26.02 -20.15 -31.34
N THR A 935 26.54 -19.14 -32.03
CA THR A 935 27.94 -18.67 -31.90
C THR A 935 28.04 -17.26 -31.32
N THR A 936 26.91 -16.67 -30.97
CA THR A 936 26.78 -15.32 -30.40
C THR A 936 25.72 -15.35 -29.31
N THR A 937 25.84 -14.48 -28.30
CA THR A 937 24.87 -14.33 -27.21
C THR A 937 24.83 -12.87 -26.73
N ASN A 938 23.69 -12.44 -26.19
CA ASN A 938 23.57 -11.16 -25.48
C ASN A 938 23.85 -11.30 -23.98
N ILE A 939 24.02 -12.53 -23.49
CA ILE A 939 24.46 -12.80 -22.13
C ILE A 939 25.93 -12.36 -22.01
N PRO A 940 26.29 -11.39 -21.14
CA PRO A 940 27.59 -10.74 -21.16
C PRO A 940 28.70 -11.56 -20.46
N PHE A 941 28.54 -12.88 -20.42
CA PHE A 941 29.46 -13.81 -19.78
C PHE A 941 30.05 -14.71 -20.86
N PRO A 942 31.37 -14.67 -21.12
CA PRO A 942 31.97 -15.47 -22.18
C PRO A 942 32.07 -16.95 -21.79
N MET A 943 32.15 -17.82 -22.79
CA MET A 943 32.61 -19.21 -22.61
C MET A 943 34.08 -19.20 -22.15
N TYR A 944 34.45 -20.06 -21.20
CA TYR A 944 35.84 -20.18 -20.77
C TYR A 944 36.71 -20.90 -21.79
N TYR A 945 36.17 -21.95 -22.42
CA TYR A 945 36.85 -22.73 -23.45
C TYR A 945 35.83 -23.53 -24.28
N GLY A 946 36.18 -23.88 -25.51
CA GLY A 946 35.30 -24.57 -26.43
C GLY A 946 35.68 -24.25 -27.88
N ASP A 947 34.75 -24.44 -28.80
CA ASP A 947 34.95 -24.20 -30.24
C ASP A 947 34.15 -23.02 -30.81
N GLY A 948 33.65 -22.15 -29.93
CA GLY A 948 32.89 -20.95 -30.29
C GLY A 948 31.36 -21.11 -30.20
N ARG A 949 30.84 -22.32 -29.96
CA ARG A 949 29.41 -22.52 -29.65
C ARG A 949 29.05 -22.02 -28.25
N ILE A 950 27.85 -21.47 -28.11
CA ILE A 950 27.25 -21.03 -26.85
C ILE A 950 26.26 -22.09 -26.36
N LEU A 951 26.42 -22.53 -25.12
CA LEU A 951 25.60 -23.56 -24.47
C LEU A 951 24.90 -23.00 -23.23
N TYR A 952 24.21 -21.87 -23.39
CA TYR A 952 23.40 -21.23 -22.34
C TYR A 952 21.92 -21.51 -22.59
N GLY A 953 21.21 -22.09 -21.62
CA GLY A 953 19.83 -22.55 -21.79
C GLY A 953 18.89 -21.44 -22.26
N CYS A 954 19.05 -20.22 -21.73
CA CYS A 954 18.24 -19.07 -22.09
C CYS A 954 18.38 -18.61 -23.54
N ASP A 955 19.53 -18.83 -24.19
CA ASP A 955 19.70 -18.55 -25.63
C ASP A 955 18.86 -19.49 -26.50
N TYR A 956 18.39 -20.61 -25.95
CA TYR A 956 17.55 -21.60 -26.61
C TYR A 956 16.12 -21.66 -26.07
N GLY A 957 15.71 -20.69 -25.24
CA GLY A 957 14.37 -20.64 -24.67
C GLY A 957 14.17 -21.40 -23.36
N PHE A 958 15.23 -21.96 -22.76
CA PHE A 958 15.18 -22.84 -21.60
C PHE A 958 15.88 -22.20 -20.39
N CYS A 959 15.14 -21.42 -19.60
CA CYS A 959 15.69 -20.64 -18.48
C CYS A 959 15.34 -21.20 -17.10
N GLU A 960 14.52 -22.24 -17.01
CA GLU A 960 13.88 -22.68 -15.78
C GLU A 960 14.13 -24.15 -15.50
N ASN A 961 14.36 -24.47 -14.22
CA ASN A 961 14.51 -25.84 -13.72
C ASN A 961 15.54 -26.66 -14.53
N ILE A 962 15.42 -27.98 -14.55
CA ILE A 962 16.42 -28.86 -15.18
C ILE A 962 16.50 -28.61 -16.69
N VAL A 963 17.72 -28.47 -17.20
CA VAL A 963 18.02 -28.45 -18.64
C VAL A 963 18.96 -29.60 -18.97
N LEU A 964 18.68 -30.33 -20.05
CA LEU A 964 19.50 -31.43 -20.51
C LEU A 964 20.34 -31.04 -21.72
N TRP A 965 21.59 -31.49 -21.73
CA TRP A 965 22.54 -31.26 -22.82
C TRP A 965 23.06 -32.58 -23.36
N ARG A 966 23.25 -32.66 -24.68
CA ARG A 966 23.78 -33.84 -25.38
C ARG A 966 24.87 -33.45 -26.36
N GLY A 967 26.11 -33.82 -26.06
CA GLY A 967 27.28 -33.54 -26.89
C GLY A 967 27.69 -34.78 -27.68
N HIS A 968 27.51 -34.73 -28.99
CA HIS A 968 27.85 -35.80 -29.93
C HIS A 968 29.28 -35.65 -30.42
N PHE A 969 29.99 -36.76 -30.55
CA PHE A 969 31.32 -36.80 -31.14
C PHE A 969 31.60 -38.19 -31.73
N ASN A 970 32.35 -38.22 -32.83
CA ASN A 970 32.80 -39.48 -33.41
C ASN A 970 34.13 -39.86 -32.75
N ALA A 971 34.15 -40.93 -31.95
CA ALA A 971 35.32 -41.31 -31.19
C ALA A 971 36.37 -42.00 -32.06
N THR A 972 37.63 -41.63 -31.87
CA THR A 972 38.79 -42.37 -32.41
C THR A 972 39.16 -43.57 -31.54
N GLY A 973 38.66 -43.61 -30.30
CA GLY A 973 39.03 -44.58 -29.27
C GLY A 973 40.25 -44.15 -28.45
N LEU A 974 40.80 -42.96 -28.72
CA LEU A 974 41.93 -42.38 -27.98
C LEU A 974 41.48 -41.43 -26.87
N GLU A 975 40.23 -40.97 -26.92
CA GLU A 975 39.64 -40.05 -25.95
C GLU A 975 39.62 -40.69 -24.56
N LYS A 976 39.94 -39.93 -23.52
CA LYS A 976 40.00 -40.42 -22.14
C LYS A 976 39.15 -39.61 -21.17
N SER A 977 38.78 -38.40 -21.54
CA SER A 977 37.97 -37.55 -20.66
C SER A 977 37.30 -36.42 -21.41
N VAL A 978 36.27 -35.85 -20.78
CA VAL A 978 35.72 -34.54 -21.11
C VAL A 978 35.94 -33.58 -19.94
N ASN A 979 36.41 -32.37 -20.23
CA ASN A 979 36.38 -31.27 -19.29
C ASN A 979 35.13 -30.45 -19.54
N LEU A 980 34.37 -30.17 -18.48
CA LEU A 980 33.15 -29.39 -18.53
C LEU A 980 33.19 -28.33 -17.44
N SER A 981 32.93 -27.08 -17.83
CA SER A 981 32.55 -26.04 -16.90
C SER A 981 31.04 -25.85 -16.95
N ILE A 982 30.37 -26.07 -15.81
CA ILE A 982 28.91 -26.16 -15.71
C ILE A 982 28.43 -25.14 -14.70
N ASN A 983 27.43 -24.33 -15.07
CA ASN A 983 26.79 -23.35 -14.19
C ASN A 983 25.30 -23.67 -14.02
N GLY A 984 24.84 -23.67 -12.77
CA GLY A 984 23.43 -23.80 -12.42
C GLY A 984 22.91 -22.81 -11.37
N GLY A 985 23.74 -21.86 -10.93
CA GLY A 985 23.47 -20.99 -9.77
C GLY A 985 23.90 -21.63 -8.46
N GLU A 986 23.80 -20.89 -7.35
CA GLU A 986 24.10 -21.43 -6.01
C GLU A 986 23.36 -22.74 -5.73
N ALA A 987 23.98 -23.66 -4.98
CA ALA A 987 23.41 -24.96 -4.62
C ALA A 987 23.02 -25.88 -5.80
N PHE A 988 23.46 -25.63 -7.04
CA PHE A 988 23.16 -26.51 -8.17
C PHE A 988 23.89 -27.87 -8.10
N ALA A 989 23.51 -28.79 -8.98
CA ALA A 989 24.31 -29.96 -9.32
C ALA A 989 24.19 -30.27 -10.82
N ALA A 990 25.08 -31.12 -11.33
CA ALA A 990 24.94 -31.70 -12.66
C ALA A 990 25.51 -33.12 -12.75
N SER A 991 24.74 -34.07 -13.28
CA SER A 991 25.19 -35.45 -13.49
C SER A 991 25.54 -35.69 -14.96
N VAL A 992 26.62 -36.43 -15.21
CA VAL A 992 27.17 -36.65 -16.56
C VAL A 992 27.25 -38.14 -16.89
N TRP A 993 26.84 -38.51 -18.11
CA TRP A 993 26.93 -39.86 -18.67
C TRP A 993 27.63 -39.86 -20.03
N LEU A 994 28.29 -40.97 -20.38
CA LEU A 994 28.76 -41.29 -21.73
C LEU A 994 28.09 -42.59 -22.20
N ASN A 995 27.31 -42.54 -23.29
CA ASN A 995 26.66 -43.71 -23.89
C ASN A 995 25.86 -44.57 -22.87
N GLY A 996 25.27 -43.93 -21.86
CA GLY A 996 24.52 -44.58 -20.77
C GLY A 996 25.33 -45.00 -19.55
N VAL A 997 26.64 -44.81 -19.55
CA VAL A 997 27.49 -45.07 -18.39
C VAL A 997 27.67 -43.78 -17.60
N PHE A 998 27.29 -43.81 -16.33
CA PHE A 998 27.47 -42.70 -15.40
C PHE A 998 28.96 -42.41 -15.20
N LEU A 999 29.35 -41.15 -15.35
CA LEU A 999 30.73 -40.70 -15.14
C LEU A 999 30.92 -40.19 -13.72
N ASN A 1000 30.22 -39.09 -13.38
CA ASN A 1000 30.21 -38.51 -12.05
C ASN A 1000 29.10 -37.44 -11.94
N THR A 1001 28.87 -36.94 -10.72
CA THR A 1001 28.09 -35.72 -10.47
C THR A 1001 29.02 -34.59 -10.01
N SER A 1002 28.79 -33.41 -10.58
CA SER A 1002 29.38 -32.15 -10.15
C SER A 1002 28.44 -31.45 -9.19
N TYR A 1003 28.99 -30.86 -8.13
CA TYR A 1003 28.26 -30.21 -7.05
C TYR A 1003 28.67 -28.74 -6.94
N GLY A 1004 27.70 -27.84 -7.08
CA GLY A 1004 27.84 -26.49 -6.53
C GLY A 1004 27.77 -26.52 -5.00
N ASN A 1005 28.00 -25.37 -4.37
CA ASN A 1005 27.80 -25.20 -2.94
C ASN A 1005 26.87 -24.01 -2.65
N ALA A 1006 26.50 -23.87 -1.38
CA ALA A 1006 25.93 -22.65 -0.83
C ALA A 1006 26.65 -22.35 0.48
N SER A 1007 26.87 -21.07 0.77
CA SER A 1007 27.67 -20.62 1.92
C SER A 1007 27.27 -19.22 2.33
N ALA A 1008 27.18 -18.96 3.64
CA ALA A 1008 27.04 -17.61 4.20
C ALA A 1008 28.35 -16.77 4.09
N SER A 1009 29.46 -17.38 3.67
CA SER A 1009 30.74 -16.72 3.37
C SER A 1009 30.95 -16.58 1.86
N SER A 1010 31.86 -15.70 1.43
CA SER A 1010 32.17 -15.36 0.02
C SER A 1010 32.71 -16.51 -0.87
N ASN A 1011 32.64 -17.77 -0.44
CA ASN A 1011 33.12 -18.96 -1.15
C ASN A 1011 31.97 -19.72 -1.85
N ILE A 1012 31.03 -18.98 -2.44
CA ILE A 1012 29.90 -19.52 -3.20
C ILE A 1012 30.40 -20.07 -4.55
N LEU A 1013 29.96 -21.28 -4.89
CA LEU A 1013 30.27 -22.00 -6.13
C LEU A 1013 29.00 -22.22 -6.94
N GLU A 1014 28.66 -21.23 -7.76
CA GLU A 1014 27.56 -21.29 -8.75
C GLU A 1014 27.93 -22.05 -10.03
N GLU A 1015 29.23 -22.37 -10.16
CA GLU A 1015 29.84 -22.97 -11.34
C GLU A 1015 30.99 -23.87 -10.94
N THR A 1016 31.16 -24.96 -11.69
CA THR A 1016 32.26 -25.91 -11.55
C THR A 1016 33.09 -25.98 -12.84
N ASP A 1017 34.32 -26.49 -12.76
CA ASP A 1017 35.18 -26.81 -13.92
C ASP A 1017 35.85 -28.17 -13.66
N ASP A 1018 35.16 -29.23 -14.05
CA ASP A 1018 35.50 -30.62 -13.68
C ASP A 1018 35.97 -31.43 -14.89
N GLN A 1019 36.86 -32.40 -14.62
CA GLN A 1019 37.28 -33.40 -15.60
C GLN A 1019 36.55 -34.73 -15.32
N PHE A 1020 35.79 -35.20 -16.31
CA PHE A 1020 35.06 -36.47 -16.25
C PHE A 1020 35.82 -37.54 -17.06
N ILE A 1021 36.33 -38.55 -16.36
CA ILE A 1021 37.14 -39.62 -16.95
C ILE A 1021 36.24 -40.68 -17.59
N PHE A 1022 36.59 -41.13 -18.79
CA PHE A 1022 35.88 -42.18 -19.51
C PHE A 1022 36.33 -43.57 -19.02
N PRO A 1023 35.40 -44.41 -18.50
CA PRO A 1023 35.74 -45.77 -18.13
C PRO A 1023 36.14 -46.60 -19.35
N LYS A 1024 36.98 -47.62 -19.13
CA LYS A 1024 37.46 -48.50 -20.19
C LYS A 1024 36.29 -49.24 -20.85
N GLY A 1025 36.23 -49.21 -22.19
CA GLY A 1025 35.26 -49.96 -22.99
C GLY A 1025 33.90 -49.28 -23.19
N VAL A 1026 33.75 -48.03 -22.75
CA VAL A 1026 32.51 -47.25 -22.91
C VAL A 1026 32.44 -46.53 -24.26
N LEU A 1027 33.60 -46.09 -24.78
CA LEU A 1027 33.71 -45.49 -26.10
C LEU A 1027 33.38 -46.49 -27.21
N LEU A 1028 32.76 -45.99 -28.26
CA LEU A 1028 32.41 -46.72 -29.48
C LEU A 1028 33.23 -46.14 -30.65
N PRO A 1029 34.44 -46.68 -30.94
CA PRO A 1029 35.31 -46.11 -31.97
C PRO A 1029 34.67 -46.17 -33.36
N GLY A 1030 34.69 -45.05 -34.08
CA GLY A 1030 34.11 -44.91 -35.41
C GLY A 1030 32.58 -44.78 -35.44
N GLU A 1031 31.93 -44.78 -34.27
CA GLU A 1031 30.50 -44.55 -34.10
C GLU A 1031 30.24 -43.22 -33.39
N ASP A 1032 28.98 -42.79 -33.38
CA ASP A 1032 28.55 -41.62 -32.62
C ASP A 1032 28.55 -41.92 -31.11
N ASN A 1033 29.22 -41.07 -30.34
CA ASN A 1033 29.30 -41.14 -28.89
C ASN A 1033 28.65 -39.89 -28.32
N VAL A 1034 27.89 -40.07 -27.23
CA VAL A 1034 27.09 -38.97 -26.67
C VAL A 1034 27.37 -38.78 -25.19
N ILE A 1035 27.81 -37.57 -24.85
CA ILE A 1035 27.83 -37.06 -23.48
C ILE A 1035 26.44 -36.51 -23.16
N THR A 1036 25.76 -37.08 -22.17
CA THR A 1036 24.48 -36.54 -21.65
C THR A 1036 24.72 -35.86 -20.31
N ILE A 1037 24.23 -34.63 -20.16
CA ILE A 1037 24.35 -33.85 -18.94
C ILE A 1037 22.94 -33.49 -18.47
N LEU A 1038 22.61 -33.85 -17.23
CA LEU A 1038 21.43 -33.37 -16.51
C LEU A 1038 21.89 -32.23 -15.60
N GLN A 1039 21.52 -30.98 -15.91
CA GLN A 1039 21.96 -29.79 -15.19
C GLN A 1039 20.78 -29.13 -14.46
N ASP A 1040 20.95 -28.90 -13.16
CA ASP A 1040 19.98 -28.18 -12.33
C ASP A 1040 20.11 -26.67 -12.54
N ASN A 1041 18.97 -25.97 -12.64
CA ASN A 1041 18.93 -24.51 -12.66
C ASN A 1041 18.20 -24.02 -11.41
N MET A 1042 18.92 -23.29 -10.57
CA MET A 1042 18.46 -22.79 -9.28
C MET A 1042 17.85 -21.39 -9.37
N GLY A 1043 17.56 -20.90 -10.60
CA GLY A 1043 17.07 -19.54 -10.87
C GLY A 1043 18.21 -18.62 -11.29
N LEU A 1044 17.91 -17.54 -12.02
CA LEU A 1044 18.89 -16.52 -12.46
C LEU A 1044 19.20 -15.53 -11.32
N ASN A 1045 20.38 -14.92 -11.33
CA ASN A 1045 20.84 -14.06 -10.23
C ASN A 1045 20.00 -12.78 -10.15
N GLU A 1046 20.01 -12.14 -8.99
CA GLU A 1046 19.55 -10.76 -8.84
C GLU A 1046 20.66 -9.77 -9.25
N THR A 1047 20.45 -8.48 -9.06
CA THR A 1047 21.49 -7.46 -9.22
C THR A 1047 22.41 -7.48 -7.98
N VAL A 1048 23.65 -7.95 -8.12
CA VAL A 1048 24.60 -8.06 -6.99
C VAL A 1048 25.76 -7.08 -7.15
N LEU A 1049 26.51 -7.20 -8.24
CA LEU A 1049 27.68 -6.40 -8.59
C LEU A 1049 27.42 -5.56 -9.85
N THR A 1050 26.64 -6.06 -10.80
CA THR A 1050 26.36 -5.38 -12.06
C THR A 1050 24.88 -5.45 -12.42
N LEU A 1051 24.38 -4.43 -13.15
CA LEU A 1051 22.99 -4.42 -13.64
C LEU A 1051 22.66 -5.59 -14.59
N ASN A 1052 23.66 -6.29 -15.12
CA ASN A 1052 23.48 -7.44 -15.98
C ASN A 1052 23.67 -8.78 -15.26
N ASP A 1053 23.82 -8.80 -13.94
CA ASP A 1053 23.82 -10.06 -13.17
C ASP A 1053 22.53 -10.86 -13.36
N PRO A 1054 21.33 -10.25 -13.55
CA PRO A 1054 20.14 -10.99 -13.97
C PRO A 1054 20.26 -11.71 -15.32
N LYS A 1055 21.29 -11.39 -16.11
CA LYS A 1055 21.67 -12.13 -17.31
C LYS A 1055 22.65 -13.26 -17.03
N SER A 1056 22.80 -13.71 -15.79
CA SER A 1056 23.74 -14.78 -15.45
C SER A 1056 23.46 -16.06 -16.27
N PRO A 1057 24.49 -16.71 -16.82
CA PRO A 1057 24.32 -17.89 -17.67
C PRO A 1057 23.90 -19.12 -16.86
N ARG A 1058 23.17 -20.03 -17.50
CA ARG A 1058 22.86 -21.38 -16.98
C ARG A 1058 23.12 -22.40 -18.08
N GLY A 1059 23.84 -23.48 -17.78
CA GLY A 1059 24.25 -24.47 -18.77
C GLY A 1059 25.75 -24.75 -18.74
N ILE A 1060 26.37 -24.90 -19.92
CA ILE A 1060 27.77 -25.31 -20.06
C ILE A 1060 28.60 -24.11 -20.52
N ARG A 1061 29.50 -23.62 -19.66
CA ARG A 1061 30.38 -22.47 -19.95
C ARG A 1061 31.75 -22.85 -20.48
N GLY A 1062 32.08 -24.13 -20.43
CA GLY A 1062 33.29 -24.65 -21.03
C GLY A 1062 33.12 -26.11 -21.40
N PHE A 1063 33.61 -26.51 -22.58
CA PHE A 1063 33.65 -27.93 -22.95
C PHE A 1063 34.85 -28.24 -23.82
N ARG A 1064 35.52 -29.37 -23.55
CA ARG A 1064 36.58 -29.92 -24.42
C ARG A 1064 36.77 -31.41 -24.15
N LEU A 1065 37.00 -32.19 -25.20
CA LEU A 1065 37.58 -33.52 -25.07
C LEU A 1065 39.09 -33.39 -24.86
N ASP A 1066 39.72 -34.39 -24.22
CA ASP A 1066 41.18 -34.43 -24.10
C ASP A 1066 41.87 -34.58 -25.47
N CYS A 1067 41.21 -35.25 -26.41
CA CYS A 1067 41.52 -35.22 -27.84
C CYS A 1067 40.23 -35.37 -28.67
N GLY A 1068 40.26 -34.96 -29.94
CA GLY A 1068 39.06 -34.94 -30.79
C GLY A 1068 38.21 -33.66 -30.62
N ILE A 1069 37.05 -33.64 -31.27
CA ILE A 1069 36.11 -32.50 -31.26
C ILE A 1069 34.67 -33.01 -31.21
N PHE A 1070 33.78 -32.20 -30.63
CA PHE A 1070 32.34 -32.45 -30.68
C PHE A 1070 31.78 -32.13 -32.06
N SER A 1071 31.05 -33.06 -32.66
CA SER A 1071 30.37 -32.86 -33.95
C SER A 1071 29.12 -31.99 -33.80
N GLU A 1072 28.33 -32.20 -32.75
CA GLU A 1072 27.05 -31.53 -32.53
C GLU A 1072 26.74 -31.41 -31.03
N TRP A 1073 26.03 -30.36 -30.64
CA TRP A 1073 25.40 -30.27 -29.33
C TRP A 1073 23.91 -30.14 -29.50
N ARG A 1074 23.14 -30.73 -28.60
CA ARG A 1074 21.69 -30.62 -28.51
C ARG A 1074 21.27 -30.24 -27.10
N VAL A 1075 20.16 -29.52 -26.98
CA VAL A 1075 19.64 -29.03 -25.71
C VAL A 1075 18.13 -29.21 -25.64
N GLN A 1076 17.65 -29.56 -24.44
CA GLN A 1076 16.22 -29.70 -24.15
C GLN A 1076 15.92 -29.24 -22.72
N GLY A 1077 15.13 -28.18 -22.59
CA GLY A 1077 14.43 -27.83 -21.36
C GLY A 1077 12.97 -28.28 -21.42
N LYS A 1078 12.08 -27.52 -20.77
CA LYS A 1078 10.63 -27.72 -20.86
C LYS A 1078 10.12 -27.65 -22.31
N ILE A 1079 8.96 -28.25 -22.58
CA ILE A 1079 8.39 -28.20 -23.94
C ILE A 1079 8.09 -26.76 -24.35
N GLY A 1080 8.48 -26.40 -25.58
CA GLY A 1080 8.18 -25.10 -26.19
C GLY A 1080 8.98 -23.92 -25.65
N GLY A 1081 9.85 -24.11 -24.65
CA GLY A 1081 10.61 -23.02 -24.02
C GLY A 1081 9.70 -21.92 -23.45
N TYR A 1082 10.22 -20.70 -23.31
CA TYR A 1082 9.41 -19.57 -22.83
C TYR A 1082 8.37 -19.04 -23.83
N SER A 1083 8.46 -19.39 -25.11
CA SER A 1083 7.56 -18.89 -26.17
C SER A 1083 6.35 -19.81 -26.41
N GLY A 1084 6.51 -21.12 -26.25
CA GLY A 1084 5.52 -22.12 -26.68
C GLY A 1084 5.05 -23.09 -25.59
N TYR A 1085 5.36 -22.87 -24.31
CA TYR A 1085 5.01 -23.81 -23.23
C TYR A 1085 3.49 -24.08 -23.14
N PRO A 1086 3.05 -25.34 -22.93
CA PRO A 1086 1.64 -25.71 -23.00
C PRO A 1086 0.83 -25.33 -21.74
N ASP A 1087 1.42 -25.39 -20.53
CA ASP A 1087 0.69 -25.07 -19.30
C ASP A 1087 0.56 -23.55 -19.10
N LYS A 1088 -0.55 -22.99 -19.60
CA LYS A 1088 -0.83 -21.55 -19.48
C LYS A 1088 -1.36 -21.13 -18.11
N VAL A 1089 -1.91 -22.05 -17.32
CA VAL A 1089 -2.46 -21.70 -15.99
C VAL A 1089 -1.34 -21.60 -14.96
N ARG A 1090 -0.53 -22.65 -14.83
CA ARG A 1090 0.62 -22.67 -13.91
C ARG A 1090 1.79 -21.86 -14.45
N GLY A 1091 1.81 -21.61 -15.76
CA GLY A 1091 2.69 -20.62 -16.35
C GLY A 1091 4.13 -21.09 -16.53
N ILE A 1092 4.96 -20.14 -16.93
CA ILE A 1092 6.30 -20.37 -17.47
C ILE A 1092 7.28 -21.04 -16.49
N LEU A 1093 7.14 -20.83 -15.18
CA LEU A 1093 8.11 -21.28 -14.17
C LEU A 1093 7.82 -22.69 -13.61
N ASN A 1094 6.67 -23.29 -13.95
CA ASN A 1094 6.22 -24.52 -13.28
C ASN A 1094 6.98 -25.79 -13.70
N GLU A 1095 7.37 -25.87 -14.97
CA GLU A 1095 7.94 -27.09 -15.57
C GLU A 1095 9.42 -26.91 -15.94
N GLY A 1096 10.20 -27.97 -15.77
CA GLY A 1096 11.55 -28.13 -16.28
C GLY A 1096 11.66 -29.12 -17.43
N GLY A 1097 12.89 -29.54 -17.68
CA GLY A 1097 13.26 -30.37 -18.82
C GLY A 1097 13.24 -31.87 -18.58
N LEU A 1098 12.90 -32.42 -17.40
CA LEU A 1098 12.87 -33.89 -17.25
C LEU A 1098 11.84 -34.52 -18.18
N PHE A 1099 12.11 -35.73 -18.68
CA PHE A 1099 11.21 -36.40 -19.64
C PHE A 1099 9.77 -36.50 -19.13
N GLY A 1100 9.58 -36.81 -17.84
CA GLY A 1100 8.26 -36.86 -17.22
C GLY A 1100 7.56 -35.51 -17.11
N GLU A 1101 8.29 -34.43 -16.90
CA GLU A 1101 7.74 -33.07 -16.95
C GLU A 1101 7.27 -32.74 -18.37
N ARG A 1102 8.12 -32.97 -19.37
CA ARG A 1102 7.79 -32.77 -20.79
C ARG A 1102 6.52 -33.55 -21.19
N LYS A 1103 6.40 -34.80 -20.75
CA LYS A 1103 5.20 -35.62 -21.01
C LYS A 1103 3.98 -35.28 -20.12
N GLY A 1104 4.12 -34.37 -19.17
CA GLY A 1104 3.03 -33.93 -18.30
C GLY A 1104 2.65 -34.94 -17.22
N TRP A 1105 3.55 -35.83 -16.81
CA TRP A 1105 3.27 -36.89 -15.81
C TRP A 1105 2.92 -36.36 -14.42
N HIS A 1106 3.23 -35.10 -14.12
CA HIS A 1106 2.86 -34.41 -12.89
C HIS A 1106 1.40 -33.94 -12.88
N LEU A 1107 0.73 -33.90 -14.04
CA LEU A 1107 -0.60 -33.33 -14.16
C LEU A 1107 -1.70 -34.31 -13.68
N PRO A 1108 -2.78 -33.79 -13.06
CA PRO A 1108 -3.91 -34.62 -12.66
C PRO A 1108 -4.53 -35.38 -13.84
N GLY A 1109 -4.85 -36.66 -13.65
CA GLY A 1109 -5.53 -37.47 -14.65
C GLY A 1109 -4.64 -38.08 -15.73
N PHE A 1110 -3.31 -37.94 -15.66
CA PHE A 1110 -2.39 -38.70 -16.50
C PHE A 1110 -2.54 -40.22 -16.24
N ASP A 1111 -2.57 -41.03 -17.30
CA ASP A 1111 -2.75 -42.47 -17.17
C ASP A 1111 -1.44 -43.18 -16.76
N THR A 1112 -1.40 -43.68 -15.53
CA THR A 1112 -0.28 -44.45 -14.98
C THR A 1112 -0.53 -45.96 -14.94
N THR A 1113 -1.54 -46.47 -15.65
CA THR A 1113 -1.94 -47.89 -15.57
C THR A 1113 -0.81 -48.83 -15.96
N ASP A 1114 -0.06 -48.48 -17.00
CA ASP A 1114 1.08 -49.28 -17.51
C ASP A 1114 2.39 -49.07 -16.70
N TRP A 1115 2.37 -48.30 -15.62
CA TRP A 1115 3.56 -48.01 -14.82
C TRP A 1115 3.79 -49.06 -13.75
N ILE A 1116 5.06 -49.23 -13.37
CA ILE A 1116 5.50 -50.20 -12.37
C ILE A 1116 5.10 -49.70 -10.98
N GLY A 1117 4.50 -50.56 -10.15
CA GLY A 1117 4.28 -50.26 -8.73
C GLY A 1117 5.61 -50.28 -7.97
N ARG A 1118 5.97 -49.17 -7.34
CA ARG A 1118 7.23 -49.06 -6.58
C ARG A 1118 7.10 -47.99 -5.48
N PRO A 1119 7.40 -48.32 -4.21
CA PRO A 1119 7.43 -47.32 -3.14
C PRO A 1119 8.45 -46.20 -3.42
N LEU A 1120 8.11 -44.96 -3.09
CA LEU A 1120 9.03 -43.81 -3.19
C LEU A 1120 10.34 -44.05 -2.42
N SER A 1121 10.24 -44.61 -1.21
CA SER A 1121 11.38 -44.94 -0.34
C SER A 1121 12.34 -45.98 -0.90
N SER A 1122 11.98 -46.68 -1.98
CA SER A 1122 12.89 -47.61 -2.65
C SER A 1122 13.86 -46.90 -3.62
N GLY A 1123 13.72 -45.59 -3.84
CA GLY A 1123 14.56 -44.84 -4.78
C GLY A 1123 14.54 -45.40 -6.20
N LEU A 1124 15.56 -45.13 -7.00
CA LEU A 1124 15.66 -45.67 -8.36
C LEU A 1124 16.05 -47.16 -8.39
N PRO A 1125 15.67 -47.93 -9.43
CA PRO A 1125 16.09 -49.32 -9.58
C PRO A 1125 17.61 -49.49 -9.53
N ASN A 1126 18.07 -50.55 -8.87
CA ASN A 1126 19.48 -50.92 -8.72
C ASN A 1126 20.40 -49.85 -8.10
N ALA A 1127 19.84 -48.88 -7.36
CA ALA A 1127 20.61 -47.74 -6.84
C ALA A 1127 21.44 -47.03 -7.93
N SER A 1128 20.84 -46.88 -9.11
CA SER A 1128 21.48 -46.24 -10.26
C SER A 1128 21.40 -44.72 -10.17
N ALA A 1129 22.46 -44.04 -10.60
CA ALA A 1129 22.41 -42.62 -10.90
C ALA A 1129 21.47 -42.38 -12.09
N GLY A 1130 20.57 -41.41 -11.98
CA GLY A 1130 19.59 -41.08 -13.01
C GLY A 1130 18.40 -40.31 -12.46
N ALA A 1131 17.33 -40.19 -13.25
CA ALA A 1131 16.09 -39.55 -12.81
C ALA A 1131 14.87 -40.43 -13.07
N GLY A 1132 13.92 -40.44 -12.13
CA GLY A 1132 12.68 -41.19 -12.21
C GLY A 1132 11.50 -40.40 -11.66
N PHE A 1133 10.30 -40.79 -12.07
CA PHE A 1133 9.07 -40.11 -11.69
C PHE A 1133 8.20 -41.06 -10.86
N PHE A 1134 7.76 -40.60 -9.70
CA PHE A 1134 6.85 -41.32 -8.81
C PHE A 1134 5.51 -40.58 -8.77
N VAL A 1135 4.40 -41.27 -9.01
CA VAL A 1135 3.05 -40.68 -8.99
C VAL A 1135 2.14 -41.48 -8.10
N THR A 1136 1.34 -40.81 -7.29
CA THR A 1136 0.21 -41.41 -6.57
C THR A 1136 -0.99 -40.47 -6.51
N THR A 1137 -2.13 -40.99 -6.07
CA THR A 1137 -3.34 -40.22 -5.80
C THR A 1137 -3.88 -40.54 -4.42
N PHE A 1138 -4.53 -39.57 -3.78
CA PHE A 1138 -5.24 -39.77 -2.52
C PHE A 1138 -6.48 -38.87 -2.47
N ASN A 1139 -7.44 -39.22 -1.63
CA ASN A 1139 -8.67 -38.46 -1.45
C ASN A 1139 -8.62 -37.67 -0.14
N LEU A 1140 -9.09 -36.42 -0.17
CA LEU A 1140 -9.38 -35.64 1.02
C LEU A 1140 -10.89 -35.50 1.21
N SER A 1141 -11.30 -35.28 2.45
CA SER A 1141 -12.70 -35.05 2.82
C SER A 1141 -12.75 -34.12 4.04
N VAL A 1142 -12.09 -32.97 3.94
CA VAL A 1142 -11.96 -31.98 5.03
C VAL A 1142 -13.30 -31.26 5.20
N PRO A 1143 -13.98 -31.35 6.35
CA PRO A 1143 -15.31 -30.76 6.53
C PRO A 1143 -15.39 -29.28 6.15
N ILE A 1144 -16.50 -28.89 5.51
CA ILE A 1144 -16.76 -27.51 5.10
C ILE A 1144 -16.75 -26.59 6.33
N GLY A 1145 -16.13 -25.42 6.18
CA GLY A 1145 -15.99 -24.42 7.25
C GLY A 1145 -14.79 -24.65 8.18
N LEU A 1146 -13.87 -25.55 7.80
CA LEU A 1146 -12.56 -25.68 8.41
C LEU A 1146 -11.48 -25.18 7.47
N ASP A 1147 -10.52 -24.43 8.02
CA ASP A 1147 -9.25 -24.11 7.38
C ASP A 1147 -8.17 -24.98 8.02
N VAL A 1148 -7.54 -25.86 7.22
CA VAL A 1148 -6.61 -26.89 7.71
C VAL A 1148 -5.25 -26.67 7.08
N PHE A 1149 -4.25 -26.33 7.87
CA PHE A 1149 -2.91 -26.11 7.33
C PHE A 1149 -2.23 -27.47 7.11
N MET A 1150 -1.97 -27.81 5.85
CA MET A 1150 -1.35 -29.06 5.44
C MET A 1150 0.02 -28.82 4.81
N SER A 1151 0.94 -29.76 5.07
CA SER A 1151 2.29 -29.74 4.52
C SER A 1151 2.69 -31.13 4.02
N PHE A 1152 3.50 -31.17 2.96
CA PHE A 1152 4.24 -32.36 2.59
C PHE A 1152 5.60 -32.33 3.27
N THR A 1153 5.92 -33.38 4.02
CA THR A 1153 7.12 -33.46 4.85
C THR A 1153 7.99 -34.62 4.37
N PHE A 1154 9.25 -34.32 4.05
CA PHE A 1154 10.30 -35.31 3.88
C PHE A 1154 10.88 -35.68 5.24
N GLU A 1155 10.67 -36.91 5.69
CA GLU A 1155 11.03 -37.35 7.06
C GLU A 1155 12.45 -37.90 7.18
N GLU A 1156 13.10 -38.19 6.06
CA GLU A 1156 14.45 -38.71 6.10
C GLU A 1156 15.49 -37.65 6.51
N GLU A 1157 16.54 -38.08 7.22
CA GLU A 1157 17.64 -37.20 7.60
C GLU A 1157 18.34 -36.58 6.38
N LEU A 1158 18.84 -35.35 6.55
CA LEU A 1158 19.71 -34.68 5.59
C LEU A 1158 20.99 -35.48 5.33
N GLY A 1159 21.55 -35.35 4.13
CA GLY A 1159 22.82 -35.95 3.72
C GLY A 1159 22.72 -36.97 2.59
N GLN A 1160 21.51 -37.35 2.15
CA GLN A 1160 21.36 -38.30 1.04
C GLN A 1160 21.61 -37.62 -0.32
N SER A 1161 22.35 -38.29 -1.21
CA SER A 1161 22.72 -37.78 -2.55
C SER A 1161 21.57 -37.88 -3.56
N TYR A 1162 20.47 -37.18 -3.30
CA TYR A 1162 19.37 -37.03 -4.25
C TYR A 1162 18.77 -35.62 -4.24
N ARG A 1163 18.12 -35.29 -5.36
CA ARG A 1163 17.23 -34.14 -5.48
C ARG A 1163 15.83 -34.60 -5.79
N ALA A 1164 14.82 -33.93 -5.25
CA ALA A 1164 13.43 -34.20 -5.58
C ALA A 1164 12.65 -32.93 -5.91
N TYR A 1165 11.76 -33.06 -6.89
CA TYR A 1165 10.83 -32.03 -7.31
C TYR A 1165 9.42 -32.49 -6.94
N LEU A 1166 8.79 -31.80 -6.00
CA LEU A 1166 7.46 -32.11 -5.50
C LEU A 1166 6.41 -31.39 -6.33
N PHE A 1167 5.48 -32.16 -6.91
CA PHE A 1167 4.32 -31.65 -7.62
C PHE A 1167 3.03 -32.07 -6.91
N VAL A 1168 2.12 -31.11 -6.69
CA VAL A 1168 0.79 -31.36 -6.12
C VAL A 1168 -0.24 -30.79 -7.08
N ASN A 1169 -1.11 -31.67 -7.59
CA ASN A 1169 -2.06 -31.35 -8.64
C ASN A 1169 -1.44 -30.58 -9.82
N GLY A 1170 -0.21 -30.95 -10.19
CA GLY A 1170 0.56 -30.34 -11.27
C GLY A 1170 1.36 -29.10 -10.90
N TRP A 1171 1.14 -28.48 -9.75
CA TRP A 1171 1.94 -27.35 -9.27
C TRP A 1171 3.24 -27.85 -8.66
N MET A 1172 4.38 -27.35 -9.13
CA MET A 1172 5.67 -27.63 -8.51
C MET A 1172 5.80 -26.81 -7.22
N LEU A 1173 5.72 -27.45 -6.06
CA LEU A 1173 5.68 -26.79 -4.75
C LEU A 1173 6.91 -27.05 -3.88
N GLY A 1174 7.95 -27.69 -4.42
CA GLY A 1174 9.15 -27.96 -3.65
C GLY A 1174 10.33 -28.45 -4.48
N LYS A 1175 11.50 -27.87 -4.25
CA LYS A 1175 12.80 -28.50 -4.51
C LYS A 1175 13.36 -29.02 -3.19
N ARG A 1176 13.57 -30.33 -3.09
CA ARG A 1176 14.26 -30.98 -1.98
C ARG A 1176 15.69 -31.29 -2.42
N VAL A 1177 16.68 -30.61 -1.85
CA VAL A 1177 18.10 -30.90 -2.04
C VAL A 1177 18.59 -31.69 -0.83
N ALA A 1178 18.52 -33.02 -0.91
CA ALA A 1178 18.57 -33.87 0.27
C ALA A 1178 19.95 -33.91 0.95
N ASN A 1179 21.01 -33.68 0.19
CA ASN A 1179 22.38 -33.60 0.70
C ASN A 1179 22.74 -32.23 1.30
N LEU A 1180 21.92 -31.20 1.09
CA LEU A 1180 22.26 -29.81 1.43
C LEU A 1180 21.28 -29.16 2.42
N GLY A 1181 19.96 -29.32 2.21
CA GLY A 1181 18.93 -28.68 3.06
C GLY A 1181 18.86 -27.15 2.90
N PRO A 1182 18.11 -26.44 3.76
CA PRO A 1182 17.52 -26.95 5.00
C PRO A 1182 16.08 -27.46 4.86
N GLN A 1183 15.37 -27.09 3.80
CA GLN A 1183 13.92 -27.35 3.70
C GLN A 1183 13.59 -28.84 3.55
N PHE A 1184 12.65 -29.30 4.39
CA PHE A 1184 12.04 -30.62 4.34
C PHE A 1184 10.51 -30.59 4.47
N GLU A 1185 9.93 -29.50 4.97
CA GLU A 1185 8.49 -29.26 5.03
C GLU A 1185 8.06 -28.27 3.93
N PHE A 1186 7.00 -28.63 3.20
CA PHE A 1186 6.46 -27.89 2.06
C PHE A 1186 4.96 -27.66 2.27
N PRO A 1187 4.54 -26.51 2.84
CA PRO A 1187 3.13 -26.16 3.03
C PRO A 1187 2.38 -26.07 1.70
N VAL A 1188 1.15 -26.55 1.65
CA VAL A 1188 0.30 -26.47 0.45
C VAL A 1188 -1.12 -26.05 0.82
N HIS A 1189 -1.60 -24.98 0.20
CA HIS A 1189 -2.89 -24.38 0.53
C HIS A 1189 -4.06 -25.10 -0.15
N GLN A 1190 -5.24 -24.99 0.46
CA GLN A 1190 -6.52 -25.24 -0.22
C GLN A 1190 -6.60 -24.41 -1.51
N GLY A 1191 -7.21 -24.95 -2.57
CA GLY A 1191 -7.22 -24.32 -3.90
C GLY A 1191 -6.17 -24.91 -4.82
N ILE A 1192 -4.99 -25.24 -4.27
CA ILE A 1192 -4.07 -26.20 -4.90
C ILE A 1192 -4.43 -27.61 -4.45
N LEU A 1193 -4.60 -27.85 -3.15
CA LEU A 1193 -5.22 -29.08 -2.65
C LEU A 1193 -6.74 -28.99 -2.79
N ASP A 1194 -7.33 -30.04 -3.37
CA ASP A 1194 -8.77 -30.29 -3.35
C ASP A 1194 -9.13 -30.96 -2.02
N TYR A 1195 -9.70 -30.18 -1.09
CA TYR A 1195 -10.09 -30.66 0.22
C TYR A 1195 -11.29 -31.61 0.22
N GLN A 1196 -12.02 -31.69 -0.89
CA GLN A 1196 -13.24 -32.48 -1.06
C GLN A 1196 -13.12 -33.49 -2.20
N GLY A 1197 -11.90 -33.82 -2.62
CA GLY A 1197 -11.70 -34.66 -3.80
C GLY A 1197 -10.33 -35.31 -3.89
N VAL A 1198 -10.08 -35.83 -5.09
CA VAL A 1198 -8.87 -36.60 -5.42
C VAL A 1198 -7.76 -35.62 -5.76
N ASN A 1199 -6.62 -35.81 -5.10
CA ASN A 1199 -5.38 -35.09 -5.34
C ASN A 1199 -4.36 -36.03 -5.99
N THR A 1200 -3.62 -35.52 -6.96
CA THR A 1200 -2.46 -36.17 -7.58
C THR A 1200 -1.19 -35.60 -6.97
N VAL A 1201 -0.29 -36.47 -6.52
CA VAL A 1201 1.06 -36.08 -6.11
C VAL A 1201 2.08 -36.81 -6.95
N ALA A 1202 3.02 -36.04 -7.45
CA ALA A 1202 4.15 -36.53 -8.21
C ALA A 1202 5.46 -36.06 -7.58
N VAL A 1203 6.46 -36.94 -7.58
CA VAL A 1203 7.81 -36.63 -7.12
C VAL A 1203 8.78 -37.07 -8.20
N ALA A 1204 9.45 -36.11 -8.83
CA ALA A 1204 10.58 -36.41 -9.70
C ALA A 1204 11.81 -36.58 -8.81
N VAL A 1205 12.43 -37.76 -8.82
CA VAL A 1205 13.61 -38.08 -7.99
C VAL A 1205 14.81 -38.22 -8.92
N TRP A 1206 15.83 -37.40 -8.68
CA TRP A 1206 17.15 -37.52 -9.28
C TRP A 1206 18.12 -38.10 -8.26
N SER A 1207 18.56 -39.34 -8.50
CA SER A 1207 19.65 -39.97 -7.74
C SER A 1207 20.98 -39.55 -8.35
N MET A 1208 21.81 -38.89 -7.55
CA MET A 1208 23.03 -38.22 -8.03
C MET A 1208 24.26 -39.13 -8.03
N GLU A 1209 24.17 -40.33 -7.45
CA GLU A 1209 25.30 -41.25 -7.29
C GLU A 1209 24.93 -42.66 -7.73
N SER A 1210 25.90 -43.41 -8.24
CA SER A 1210 25.69 -44.81 -8.62
C SER A 1210 26.12 -45.75 -7.49
N ASN A 1211 25.37 -46.84 -7.29
CA ASN A 1211 25.55 -47.81 -6.20
C ASN A 1211 25.36 -47.21 -4.79
N VAL A 1212 24.71 -46.06 -4.68
CA VAL A 1212 24.34 -45.41 -3.41
C VAL A 1212 22.83 -45.45 -3.30
N ALA A 1213 22.32 -46.20 -2.33
CA ALA A 1213 20.89 -46.29 -2.10
C ALA A 1213 20.37 -44.98 -1.49
N ILE A 1214 19.23 -44.50 -2.00
CA ILE A 1214 18.49 -43.36 -1.46
C ILE A 1214 17.11 -43.83 -1.01
N SER A 1215 16.54 -43.18 -0.01
CA SER A 1215 15.23 -43.49 0.54
C SER A 1215 14.44 -42.22 0.86
N PRO A 1216 13.90 -41.52 -0.17
CA PRO A 1216 13.01 -40.39 0.05
C PRO A 1216 11.71 -40.84 0.75
N GLN A 1217 11.29 -40.15 1.81
CA GLN A 1217 10.09 -40.50 2.59
C GLN A 1217 9.16 -39.31 2.70
N LEU A 1218 8.07 -39.30 1.91
CA LEU A 1218 7.12 -38.19 1.86
C LEU A 1218 5.83 -38.53 2.58
N ASN A 1219 5.45 -37.71 3.56
CA ASN A 1219 4.17 -37.78 4.25
C ASN A 1219 3.38 -36.48 4.08
N LEU A 1220 2.05 -36.58 4.09
CA LEU A 1220 1.17 -35.43 4.25
C LEU A 1220 0.86 -35.27 5.75
N THR A 1221 1.02 -34.07 6.27
CA THR A 1221 0.77 -33.72 7.67
C THR A 1221 -0.22 -32.56 7.76
N ALA A 1222 -0.87 -32.40 8.92
CA ALA A 1222 -1.71 -31.25 9.22
C ALA A 1222 -1.23 -30.61 10.53
N SER A 1223 -0.85 -29.33 10.49
CA SER A 1223 -0.22 -28.61 11.60
C SER A 1223 -1.22 -27.77 12.40
N SER A 1224 -2.30 -27.30 11.79
CA SER A 1224 -3.36 -26.56 12.47
C SER A 1224 -4.74 -26.80 11.85
N ILE A 1225 -5.77 -26.77 12.68
CA ILE A 1225 -7.17 -26.88 12.27
C ILE A 1225 -7.92 -25.69 12.88
N LEU A 1226 -8.38 -24.79 12.02
CA LEU A 1226 -9.20 -23.64 12.41
C LEU A 1226 -10.65 -23.90 12.00
N SER A 1227 -11.58 -23.57 12.89
CA SER A 1227 -13.00 -23.46 12.56
C SER A 1227 -13.33 -22.03 12.20
N GLY A 1228 -13.85 -21.82 10.99
CA GLY A 1228 -13.93 -20.51 10.37
C GLY A 1228 -13.14 -20.50 9.07
N GLY A 1229 -12.60 -19.35 8.71
CA GLY A 1229 -11.83 -19.15 7.49
C GLY A 1229 -12.66 -18.60 6.34
N VAL A 1230 -12.06 -18.66 5.16
CA VAL A 1230 -12.70 -18.32 3.89
C VAL A 1230 -13.69 -19.42 3.49
N THR A 1231 -14.86 -19.02 3.01
CA THR A 1231 -16.01 -19.93 2.85
C THR A 1231 -15.96 -20.74 1.55
N HIS A 1232 -15.34 -20.22 0.51
CA HIS A 1232 -15.20 -20.89 -0.77
C HIS A 1232 -13.84 -20.58 -1.40
N ILE A 1233 -13.12 -21.62 -1.81
CA ILE A 1233 -11.87 -21.52 -2.56
C ILE A 1233 -12.05 -22.27 -3.87
N GLU A 1234 -11.91 -21.55 -4.97
CA GLU A 1234 -11.98 -22.12 -6.31
C GLU A 1234 -10.72 -22.96 -6.60
N MET A 1235 -10.93 -24.11 -7.25
CA MET A 1235 -9.87 -24.99 -7.69
C MET A 1235 -9.48 -24.62 -9.12
N ASN A 1236 -8.19 -24.38 -9.37
CA ASN A 1236 -7.67 -24.18 -10.73
C ASN A 1236 -6.48 -25.11 -11.00
N ASN A 1237 -6.78 -26.39 -11.13
CA ASN A 1237 -5.82 -27.45 -11.40
C ASN A 1237 -6.15 -28.14 -12.73
N PRO A 1238 -5.75 -27.59 -13.88
CA PRO A 1238 -5.98 -28.22 -15.18
C PRO A 1238 -5.44 -29.64 -15.21
N LYS A 1239 -6.24 -30.54 -15.77
CA LYS A 1239 -5.89 -31.95 -15.97
C LYS A 1239 -4.93 -32.12 -17.14
N TRP A 1240 -4.29 -33.27 -17.20
CA TRP A 1240 -3.45 -33.67 -18.31
C TRP A 1240 -4.23 -33.69 -19.64
N SER A 1241 -3.58 -33.23 -20.69
CA SER A 1241 -3.98 -33.40 -22.09
C SER A 1241 -2.74 -33.71 -22.94
N PRO A 1242 -2.86 -34.51 -24.01
CA PRO A 1242 -1.74 -34.79 -24.92
C PRO A 1242 -1.37 -33.59 -25.81
N GLU A 1243 -2.27 -32.61 -25.92
CA GLU A 1243 -2.11 -31.44 -26.78
C GLU A 1243 -0.83 -30.67 -26.45
N GLY A 1244 0.06 -30.56 -27.44
CA GLY A 1244 1.35 -29.88 -27.28
C GLY A 1244 2.36 -30.61 -26.40
N ARG A 1245 2.13 -31.88 -26.03
CA ARG A 1245 3.06 -32.69 -25.21
C ARG A 1245 3.61 -33.94 -25.90
N GLU A 1246 3.09 -34.30 -27.08
CA GLU A 1246 3.50 -35.47 -27.85
C GLU A 1246 4.75 -35.27 -28.70
#